data_AF-A0A0R3NBW0-F1
#
_entry.id   AF-A0A0R3NBW0-F1
#
_cell.length_a   1.000
_cell.length_b   1.000
_cell.length_c   1.000
_cell.angle_alpha   90.00
_cell.angle_beta   90.00
_cell.angle_gamma   90.00
#
_symmetry.space_group_name_H-M   'P 1'
#
loop_
_entity.id
_entity.type
_entity.pdbx_description
1 polymer ?
#
loop_
_entity_poly.entity_id
_entity_poly.type
_entity_poly.pdbx_seq_one_letter_code
_entity_poly.pdbx_strand_id
1 'polypeptide(L)'
;MQIDTEVVATTTARVDSKRDELKAPAAKPDLPKDRADRVTRYINENRTPDDIAALERAMGTNDLLSLHYFWAGIRAARSVGCIKIPPSPGDRGGSATGFMIAPTLLLTNWHVFKMPEVAGRSRVQFAYESDPLGNDRIPTWFSFAPDKFFFNNKDLDYCVVAVDPLSKQGTEELASFGWLRLNPQLGKADYGQFLSIVQHPGGQSKQIAIRENKLLPFDDTEDFLTYQSDTFRGSSGSPVFNDLWDVVALHHSGKPLKDSQGRYIGHDGQPITDHKPLEHEIKWIANEGVRTSRLVADIRKQAARHDLLPVLEAAIQGTIKPTAAELEIDVEPSARPTFAPQLIPASLPSEGFSLVLPLNVSLKVESLSNPPSIRSLIPEVKPLAAPAIVASAEPDELLLEKLNFDTDYSDRQGYDENFLGRDRIAEFPTIESEDPKLIAPLRGRAGKVLHYHHYSCMMHAQRRMPVLSACNTDYSKGQRKIKGRETFGKDEWITDSRMDEKYQLPKGFYDRWKRLDFGHLVRRDDNCWGASKTEIEYANSDTFHLTNCTPQHEAFNRDKFGFHGLWGRLENHISRHASSDRTLARLSIFAGPIFTMRDLKLEDEEAGNVYVPLSYWKVVVAPTRSGSIRAFGFVTSQKQELADDSPFEEFSPEGFEDEQATLAEIERRTVVRFSATLKAADVMNDRFVQEEELMPLSSFEDVWMGKK
;
A
#
# COMPACT_ATOMS: atom_id res chain seq x y z
N MET A 1 -18.89 -46.60 -41.64
CA MET A 1 -19.14 -46.20 -40.25
C MET A 1 -20.24 -45.14 -40.30
N GLN A 2 -21.49 -45.58 -40.18
CA GLN A 2 -22.65 -44.69 -40.14
C GLN A 2 -22.62 -43.96 -38.81
N ILE A 3 -22.61 -42.62 -38.84
CA ILE A 3 -22.77 -41.80 -37.66
C ILE A 3 -24.24 -41.90 -37.28
N ASP A 4 -24.47 -42.40 -36.07
CA ASP A 4 -25.80 -42.61 -35.52
C ASP A 4 -26.46 -41.25 -35.23
N THR A 5 -27.36 -40.85 -36.14
CA THR A 5 -28.07 -39.56 -36.11
C THR A 5 -28.92 -39.38 -34.85
N GLU A 6 -29.23 -40.47 -34.15
CA GLU A 6 -30.01 -40.45 -32.90
C GLU A 6 -29.18 -39.92 -31.71
N VAL A 7 -27.86 -40.19 -31.70
CA VAL A 7 -26.95 -39.73 -30.64
C VAL A 7 -26.67 -38.22 -30.74
N VAL A 8 -26.62 -37.68 -31.96
CA VAL A 8 -26.44 -36.24 -32.20
C VAL A 8 -27.72 -35.45 -31.87
N ALA A 9 -28.90 -36.02 -32.14
CA ALA A 9 -30.18 -35.40 -31.78
C ALA A 9 -30.38 -35.37 -30.25
N THR A 10 -30.03 -36.45 -29.56
CA THR A 10 -30.17 -36.55 -28.10
C THR A 10 -29.18 -35.63 -27.36
N THR A 11 -28.00 -35.39 -27.94
CA THR A 11 -26.98 -34.50 -27.35
C THR A 11 -27.35 -33.02 -27.54
N THR A 12 -27.92 -32.66 -28.69
CA THR A 12 -28.37 -31.28 -28.96
C THR A 12 -29.59 -30.90 -28.10
N ALA A 13 -30.56 -31.80 -27.94
CA ALA A 13 -31.73 -31.57 -27.08
C ALA A 13 -31.37 -31.37 -25.59
N ARG A 14 -30.29 -32.02 -25.12
CA ARG A 14 -29.81 -31.92 -23.73
C ARG A 14 -29.01 -30.63 -23.47
N VAL A 15 -28.45 -30.02 -24.51
CA VAL A 15 -27.77 -28.71 -24.45
C VAL A 15 -28.78 -27.57 -24.54
N ASP A 16 -29.83 -27.70 -25.36
CA ASP A 16 -30.88 -26.69 -25.46
C ASP A 16 -31.80 -26.67 -24.22
N SER A 17 -32.11 -27.84 -23.63
CA SER A 17 -32.82 -27.93 -22.33
C SER A 17 -32.08 -27.21 -21.19
N LYS A 18 -30.75 -27.28 -21.13
CA LYS A 18 -29.94 -26.53 -20.14
C LYS A 18 -29.83 -25.04 -20.45
N ARG A 19 -29.99 -24.64 -21.72
CA ARG A 19 -29.94 -23.25 -22.15
C ARG A 19 -31.23 -22.49 -21.83
N ASP A 20 -32.37 -23.19 -21.82
CA ASP A 20 -33.66 -22.62 -21.42
C ASP A 20 -33.85 -22.55 -19.90
N GLU A 21 -33.27 -23.48 -19.12
CA GLU A 21 -33.21 -23.37 -17.64
C GLU A 21 -32.37 -22.16 -17.17
N LEU A 22 -31.39 -21.72 -17.96
CA LEU A 22 -30.58 -20.52 -17.69
C LEU A 22 -31.24 -19.20 -18.14
N LYS A 23 -32.41 -19.25 -18.80
CA LYS A 23 -33.16 -18.08 -19.28
C LYS A 23 -34.50 -17.86 -18.58
N ALA A 24 -34.96 -18.79 -17.74
CA ALA A 24 -36.13 -18.56 -16.92
C ALA A 24 -35.79 -17.55 -15.79
N PRO A 25 -36.52 -16.43 -15.66
CA PRO A 25 -36.35 -15.56 -14.50
C PRO A 25 -36.69 -16.39 -13.26
N ALA A 26 -35.70 -16.57 -12.37
CA ALA A 26 -35.93 -17.18 -11.07
C ALA A 26 -37.12 -16.49 -10.41
N ALA A 27 -38.14 -17.27 -10.03
CA ALA A 27 -39.28 -16.76 -9.28
C ALA A 27 -38.73 -16.00 -8.05
N LYS A 28 -39.09 -14.72 -7.93
CA LYS A 28 -38.73 -13.91 -6.78
C LYS A 28 -39.25 -14.63 -5.53
N PRO A 29 -38.40 -14.97 -4.55
CA PRO A 29 -38.90 -15.44 -3.27
C PRO A 29 -39.74 -14.33 -2.67
N ASP A 30 -40.93 -14.68 -2.19
CA ASP A 30 -41.86 -13.74 -1.58
C ASP A 30 -41.13 -12.96 -0.48
N LEU A 31 -41.15 -11.63 -0.62
CA LEU A 31 -40.60 -10.70 0.34
C LEU A 31 -41.38 -10.89 1.66
N PRO A 32 -40.70 -11.10 2.81
CA PRO A 32 -41.37 -10.97 4.10
C PRO A 32 -42.10 -9.62 4.14
N LYS A 33 -43.36 -9.56 4.58
CA LYS A 33 -44.19 -8.33 4.56
C LYS A 33 -43.46 -7.10 5.12
N ASP A 34 -42.59 -7.29 6.11
CA ASP A 34 -41.74 -6.24 6.70
C ASP A 34 -40.72 -5.63 5.72
N ARG A 35 -40.23 -6.40 4.74
CA ARG A 35 -39.31 -5.94 3.68
C ARG A 35 -40.01 -5.07 2.64
N ALA A 36 -41.25 -5.40 2.26
CA ALA A 36 -42.05 -4.55 1.37
C ALA A 36 -42.38 -3.22 2.08
N ASP A 37 -42.80 -3.26 3.34
CA ASP A 37 -43.18 -2.06 4.08
C ASP A 37 -41.99 -1.13 4.37
N ARG A 38 -40.79 -1.65 4.64
CA ARG A 38 -39.57 -0.82 4.86
C ARG A 38 -39.04 -0.20 3.57
N VAL A 39 -39.00 -0.96 2.48
CA VAL A 39 -38.56 -0.47 1.17
C VAL A 39 -39.59 0.52 0.60
N THR A 40 -40.88 0.27 0.75
CA THR A 40 -41.94 1.20 0.36
C THR A 40 -41.93 2.48 1.20
N ARG A 41 -41.62 2.42 2.50
CA ARG A 41 -41.50 3.62 3.35
C ARG A 41 -40.31 4.50 2.94
N TYR A 42 -39.15 3.89 2.68
CA TYR A 42 -37.97 4.59 2.19
C TYR A 42 -38.14 5.16 0.76
N ILE A 43 -38.83 4.43 -0.12
CA ILE A 43 -39.15 4.89 -1.49
C ILE A 43 -40.20 6.02 -1.49
N ASN A 44 -41.19 5.96 -0.60
CA ASN A 44 -42.26 6.97 -0.52
C ASN A 44 -41.81 8.26 0.20
N GLU A 45 -40.85 8.18 1.11
CA GLU A 45 -40.29 9.35 1.81
C GLU A 45 -39.30 10.15 0.94
N ASN A 46 -38.82 9.59 -0.18
CA ASN A 46 -37.73 10.16 -0.99
C ASN A 46 -38.03 10.32 -2.50
N ARG A 47 -39.29 10.31 -2.93
CA ARG A 47 -39.66 10.62 -4.32
C ARG A 47 -40.44 11.93 -4.44
N THR A 48 -40.05 12.77 -5.39
CA THR A 48 -40.95 13.76 -5.98
C THR A 48 -41.71 13.13 -7.15
N PRO A 49 -42.91 13.63 -7.51
CA PRO A 49 -43.77 13.02 -8.53
C PRO A 49 -43.18 12.94 -9.95
N ASP A 50 -42.04 13.59 -10.22
CA ASP A 50 -41.46 13.72 -11.56
C ASP A 50 -40.59 12.52 -11.98
N ASP A 51 -40.25 11.60 -11.06
CA ASP A 51 -39.36 10.46 -11.33
C ASP A 51 -40.01 9.31 -12.13
N ILE A 52 -41.29 9.40 -12.49
CA ILE A 52 -42.02 8.33 -13.20
C ILE A 52 -41.75 8.37 -14.73
N ALA A 53 -41.10 9.41 -15.26
CA ALA A 53 -40.96 9.60 -16.71
C ALA A 53 -39.53 9.55 -17.29
N ALA A 54 -38.49 9.21 -16.50
CA ALA A 54 -37.12 9.14 -17.02
C ALA A 54 -36.78 7.74 -17.56
N LEU A 55 -36.85 7.64 -18.88
CA LEU A 55 -36.60 6.49 -19.75
C LEU A 55 -35.09 6.16 -19.84
N GLU A 56 -34.40 5.94 -18.72
CA GLU A 56 -32.99 5.54 -18.67
C GLU A 56 -32.88 4.05 -18.32
N ARG A 57 -32.42 3.26 -19.30
CA ARG A 57 -32.26 1.80 -19.22
C ARG A 57 -31.16 1.45 -18.22
N ALA A 58 -31.52 1.04 -17.00
CA ALA A 58 -30.58 0.43 -16.07
C ALA A 58 -30.01 -0.88 -16.67
N MET A 59 -28.74 -0.84 -17.10
CA MET A 59 -27.96 -2.03 -17.43
C MET A 59 -27.20 -2.49 -16.18
N GLY A 60 -27.65 -3.57 -15.52
CA GLY A 60 -27.01 -4.15 -14.33
C GLY A 60 -27.65 -3.80 -12.99
N THR A 61 -26.92 -4.02 -11.88
CA THR A 61 -27.32 -3.59 -10.53
C THR A 61 -27.20 -2.08 -10.40
N ASN A 62 -28.23 -1.40 -9.87
CA ASN A 62 -28.22 0.05 -9.66
C ASN A 62 -27.20 0.42 -8.57
N ASP A 63 -26.16 1.17 -8.94
CA ASP A 63 -25.05 1.60 -8.08
C ASP A 63 -25.16 3.08 -7.67
N LEU A 64 -26.35 3.68 -7.83
CA LEU A 64 -26.58 5.08 -7.46
C LEU A 64 -26.73 5.21 -5.94
N LEU A 65 -25.79 5.93 -5.31
CA LEU A 65 -25.86 6.34 -3.91
C LEU A 65 -26.06 7.86 -3.81
N SER A 66 -26.84 8.30 -2.83
CA SER A 66 -26.98 9.74 -2.52
C SER A 66 -25.63 10.31 -2.06
N LEU A 67 -25.35 11.58 -2.35
CA LEU A 67 -24.19 12.29 -1.82
C LEU A 67 -24.11 12.23 -0.28
N HIS A 68 -25.26 12.11 0.40
CA HIS A 68 -25.34 11.86 1.84
C HIS A 68 -24.49 10.67 2.30
N TYR A 69 -24.31 9.66 1.45
CA TYR A 69 -23.48 8.48 1.70
C TYR A 69 -22.06 8.84 2.16
N PHE A 70 -21.43 9.81 1.51
CA PHE A 70 -20.07 10.24 1.87
C PHE A 70 -20.03 10.97 3.20
N TRP A 71 -21.02 11.82 3.49
CA TRP A 71 -21.11 12.53 4.77
C TRP A 71 -21.34 11.57 5.95
N ALA A 72 -22.21 10.57 5.77
CA ALA A 72 -22.41 9.51 6.73
C ALA A 72 -21.12 8.68 6.93
N GLY A 73 -20.39 8.41 5.85
CA GLY A 73 -19.11 7.71 5.88
C GLY A 73 -18.01 8.43 6.62
N ILE A 74 -17.84 9.74 6.38
CA ILE A 74 -16.88 10.57 7.11
C ILE A 74 -17.21 10.54 8.61
N ARG A 75 -18.50 10.63 8.97
CA ARG A 75 -18.93 10.54 10.37
C ARG A 75 -18.59 9.19 11.00
N ALA A 76 -18.86 8.08 10.30
CA ALA A 76 -18.53 6.74 10.77
C ALA A 76 -17.01 6.53 10.91
N ALA A 77 -16.23 7.02 9.95
CA ALA A 77 -14.78 6.88 9.90
C ALA A 77 -14.05 7.56 11.09
N ARG A 78 -14.65 8.59 11.71
CA ARG A 78 -14.08 9.27 12.89
C ARG A 78 -13.83 8.31 14.06
N SER A 79 -14.70 7.32 14.21
CA SER A 79 -14.62 6.32 15.28
C SER A 79 -13.64 5.18 14.98
N VAL A 80 -12.93 5.23 13.86
CA VAL A 80 -11.96 4.22 13.42
C VAL A 80 -10.53 4.76 13.61
N GLY A 81 -9.69 3.98 14.27
CA GLY A 81 -8.32 4.36 14.61
C GLY A 81 -7.29 3.30 14.22
N CYS A 82 -6.04 3.76 14.06
CA CYS A 82 -4.89 2.91 13.80
C CYS A 82 -4.27 2.47 15.13
N ILE A 83 -4.29 1.17 15.39
CA ILE A 83 -3.62 0.58 16.55
C ILE A 83 -2.14 0.43 16.22
N LYS A 84 -1.27 0.94 17.10
CA LYS A 84 0.19 0.78 17.03
C LYS A 84 0.64 -0.13 18.17
N ILE A 85 1.22 -1.28 17.80
CA ILE A 85 1.73 -2.29 18.71
C ILE A 85 3.26 -2.19 18.72
N PRO A 86 3.89 -1.89 19.87
CA PRO A 86 5.35 -1.80 19.94
C PRO A 86 6.01 -3.17 19.77
N PRO A 87 7.27 -3.21 19.31
CA PRO A 87 8.05 -4.44 19.27
C PRO A 87 8.29 -5.02 20.68
N SER A 88 8.49 -6.33 20.75
CA SER A 88 8.91 -7.11 21.92
C SER A 88 9.97 -8.14 21.51
N PRO A 89 10.75 -8.71 22.44
CA PRO A 89 11.66 -9.81 22.11
C PRO A 89 10.91 -10.94 21.37
N GLY A 90 11.34 -11.27 20.14
CA GLY A 90 10.69 -12.27 19.27
C GLY A 90 9.49 -11.77 18.44
N ASP A 91 9.04 -10.53 18.62
CA ASP A 91 7.91 -9.95 17.88
C ASP A 91 8.24 -8.51 17.44
N ARG A 92 8.25 -8.25 16.13
CA ARG A 92 8.59 -6.93 15.55
C ARG A 92 7.52 -5.86 15.81
N GLY A 93 6.45 -6.18 16.52
CA GLY A 93 5.31 -5.30 16.70
C GLY A 93 4.50 -5.19 15.41
N GLY A 94 3.63 -4.19 15.33
CA GLY A 94 2.77 -4.07 14.17
C GLY A 94 1.79 -2.91 14.21
N SER A 95 0.88 -2.93 13.25
CA SER A 95 -0.27 -2.06 13.22
C SER A 95 -1.51 -2.87 12.88
N ALA A 96 -2.65 -2.41 13.39
CA ALA A 96 -3.97 -2.98 13.13
C ALA A 96 -5.00 -1.85 13.08
N THR A 97 -6.24 -2.20 12.76
CA THR A 97 -7.37 -1.27 12.84
C THR A 97 -8.22 -1.61 14.05
N GLY A 98 -8.85 -0.61 14.63
CA GLY A 98 -9.88 -0.79 15.64
C GLY A 98 -10.88 0.35 15.58
N PHE A 99 -12.04 0.14 16.19
CA PHE A 99 -13.08 1.16 16.20
C PHE A 99 -13.84 1.21 17.52
N MET A 100 -14.28 2.40 17.90
CA MET A 100 -15.07 2.61 19.12
C MET A 100 -16.46 2.02 18.94
N ILE A 101 -16.93 1.26 19.93
CA ILE A 101 -18.28 0.64 19.97
C ILE A 101 -19.15 1.16 21.13
N ALA A 102 -18.52 1.86 22.07
CA ALA A 102 -19.14 2.60 23.17
C ALA A 102 -18.17 3.72 23.59
N PRO A 103 -18.55 4.66 24.48
CA PRO A 103 -17.73 5.83 24.82
C PRO A 103 -16.26 5.56 25.18
N THR A 104 -15.97 4.44 25.82
CA THR A 104 -14.60 4.06 26.24
C THR A 104 -14.19 2.67 25.79
N LEU A 105 -14.97 2.01 24.91
CA LEU A 105 -14.70 0.63 24.48
C LEU A 105 -14.36 0.60 22.98
N LEU A 106 -13.20 0.02 22.67
CA LEU A 106 -12.74 -0.22 21.31
C LEU A 106 -12.82 -1.71 20.98
N LEU A 107 -13.27 -2.03 19.77
CA LEU A 107 -13.30 -3.37 19.18
C LEU A 107 -12.17 -3.53 18.14
N THR A 108 -11.47 -4.66 18.18
CA THR A 108 -10.47 -5.12 17.21
C THR A 108 -10.44 -6.66 17.19
N ASN A 109 -9.47 -7.32 16.54
CA ASN A 109 -9.37 -8.77 16.53
C ASN A 109 -8.68 -9.36 17.78
N TRP A 110 -8.95 -10.63 18.08
CA TRP A 110 -8.24 -11.37 19.14
C TRP A 110 -6.76 -11.54 18.79
N HIS A 111 -6.44 -11.81 17.53
CA HIS A 111 -5.04 -11.97 17.13
C HIS A 111 -4.21 -10.68 17.23
N VAL A 112 -4.87 -9.50 17.28
CA VAL A 112 -4.25 -8.20 17.55
C VAL A 112 -3.92 -8.08 19.04
N PHE A 113 -4.89 -8.38 19.92
CA PHE A 113 -4.71 -8.38 21.37
C PHE A 113 -5.08 -9.72 21.99
N LYS A 114 -4.12 -10.66 21.92
CA LYS A 114 -4.27 -11.99 22.52
C LYS A 114 -4.28 -11.93 24.05
N MET A 115 -3.55 -10.97 24.61
CA MET A 115 -3.33 -10.81 26.04
C MET A 115 -3.41 -9.34 26.45
N PRO A 116 -3.91 -9.01 27.65
CA PRO A 116 -4.08 -7.64 28.12
C PRO A 116 -2.76 -6.86 28.20
N GLU A 117 -1.63 -7.52 28.45
CA GLU A 117 -0.31 -6.90 28.52
C GLU A 117 0.10 -6.28 27.17
N VAL A 118 -0.29 -6.92 26.06
CA VAL A 118 -0.03 -6.40 24.71
C VAL A 118 -0.87 -5.16 24.45
N ALA A 119 -2.13 -5.14 24.90
CA ALA A 119 -2.97 -3.96 24.80
C ALA A 119 -2.41 -2.81 25.64
N GLY A 120 -1.98 -3.07 26.89
CA GLY A 120 -1.47 -2.05 27.82
C GLY A 120 -0.22 -1.32 27.34
N ARG A 121 0.62 -1.96 26.51
CA ARG A 121 1.79 -1.31 25.86
C ARG A 121 1.47 -0.68 24.51
N SER A 122 0.29 -0.93 23.96
CA SER A 122 -0.14 -0.42 22.65
C SER A 122 -0.86 0.92 22.76
N ARG A 123 -1.05 1.59 21.63
CA ARG A 123 -1.81 2.84 21.53
C ARG A 123 -2.71 2.86 20.31
N VAL A 124 -3.79 3.62 20.35
CA VAL A 124 -4.66 3.88 19.19
C VAL A 124 -4.50 5.33 18.74
N GLN A 125 -4.42 5.54 17.43
CA GLN A 125 -4.32 6.84 16.77
C GLN A 125 -5.60 7.12 15.99
N PHE A 126 -6.37 8.12 16.43
CA PHE A 126 -7.50 8.68 15.68
C PHE A 126 -7.04 9.87 14.83
N ALA A 127 -7.87 10.26 13.87
CA ALA A 127 -7.55 11.30 12.88
C ALA A 127 -6.20 11.08 12.14
N TYR A 128 -5.70 9.84 12.10
CA TYR A 128 -4.56 9.49 11.27
C TYR A 128 -5.00 9.36 9.81
N GLU A 129 -5.20 10.49 9.15
CA GLU A 129 -5.78 10.64 7.81
C GLU A 129 -5.30 11.97 7.19
N SER A 130 -5.52 12.12 5.89
CA SER A 130 -5.26 13.39 5.21
C SER A 130 -6.46 14.35 5.37
N ASP A 131 -6.20 15.65 5.42
CA ASP A 131 -7.21 16.70 5.42
C ASP A 131 -7.83 16.89 4.00
N PRO A 132 -8.86 17.74 3.84
CA PRO A 132 -9.46 17.99 2.53
C PRO A 132 -8.52 18.59 1.47
N LEU A 133 -7.35 19.12 1.87
CA LEU A 133 -6.32 19.64 0.98
C LEU A 133 -5.26 18.59 0.63
N GLY A 134 -5.35 17.38 1.21
CA GLY A 134 -4.42 16.28 1.01
C GLY A 134 -3.22 16.29 1.96
N ASN A 135 -3.15 17.18 2.95
CA ASN A 135 -2.06 17.21 3.92
C ASN A 135 -2.30 16.20 5.04
N ASP A 136 -1.24 15.60 5.58
CA ASP A 136 -1.35 14.70 6.72
C ASP A 136 -1.80 15.45 7.99
N ARG A 137 -2.86 14.96 8.63
CA ARG A 137 -3.27 15.45 9.95
C ARG A 137 -2.38 14.87 11.04
N ILE A 138 -2.13 15.68 12.07
CA ILE A 138 -1.49 15.21 13.30
C ILE A 138 -2.48 14.28 14.02
N PRO A 139 -2.15 13.00 14.25
CA PRO A 139 -3.08 12.07 14.88
C PRO A 139 -3.15 12.28 16.39
N THR A 140 -4.35 12.09 16.94
CA THR A 140 -4.59 12.08 18.40
C THR A 140 -4.42 10.67 18.92
N TRP A 141 -3.55 10.45 19.92
CA TRP A 141 -3.27 9.12 20.44
C TRP A 141 -3.76 8.93 21.87
N PHE A 142 -4.34 7.75 22.11
CA PHE A 142 -4.87 7.31 23.38
C PHE A 142 -4.21 5.99 23.78
N SER A 143 -4.06 5.77 25.08
CA SER A 143 -3.62 4.48 25.61
C SER A 143 -4.82 3.57 25.86
N PHE A 144 -4.59 2.27 25.73
CA PHE A 144 -5.53 1.27 26.22
C PHE A 144 -5.42 1.15 27.75
N ALA A 145 -6.54 0.83 28.38
CA ALA A 145 -6.70 0.59 29.81
C ALA A 145 -7.27 -0.82 30.03
N PRO A 146 -6.51 -1.89 29.72
CA PRO A 146 -7.00 -3.27 29.82
C PRO A 146 -7.38 -3.69 31.25
N ASP A 147 -6.85 -3.00 32.25
CA ASP A 147 -7.21 -3.10 33.67
C ASP A 147 -8.63 -2.61 33.98
N LYS A 148 -9.17 -1.67 33.20
CA LYS A 148 -10.56 -1.21 33.33
C LYS A 148 -11.54 -2.14 32.63
N PHE A 149 -11.17 -2.63 31.45
CA PHE A 149 -11.93 -3.63 30.71
C PHE A 149 -11.04 -4.26 29.64
N PHE A 150 -10.98 -5.59 29.65
CA PHE A 150 -10.37 -6.38 28.59
C PHE A 150 -11.13 -7.69 28.46
N PHE A 151 -11.61 -7.97 27.26
CA PHE A 151 -12.27 -9.21 26.92
C PHE A 151 -11.92 -9.61 25.50
N ASN A 152 -11.63 -10.89 25.25
CA ASN A 152 -11.40 -11.38 23.90
C ASN A 152 -11.97 -12.80 23.72
N ASN A 153 -12.21 -13.16 22.46
CA ASN A 153 -12.67 -14.48 22.07
C ASN A 153 -11.87 -14.94 20.85
N LYS A 154 -11.18 -16.08 21.00
CA LYS A 154 -10.34 -16.65 19.95
C LYS A 154 -11.16 -17.23 18.79
N ASP A 155 -12.29 -17.87 19.08
CA ASP A 155 -13.10 -18.58 18.08
C ASP A 155 -13.80 -17.60 17.13
N LEU A 156 -14.25 -16.46 17.67
CA LEU A 156 -14.83 -15.36 16.91
C LEU A 156 -13.80 -14.27 16.55
N ASP A 157 -12.52 -14.52 16.79
CA ASP A 157 -11.39 -13.62 16.55
C ASP A 157 -11.64 -12.13 16.84
N TYR A 158 -12.13 -11.80 18.05
CA TYR A 158 -12.35 -10.40 18.46
C TYR A 158 -11.83 -10.10 19.85
N CYS A 159 -11.51 -8.83 20.09
CA CYS A 159 -11.11 -8.26 21.36
C CYS A 159 -11.81 -6.92 21.59
N VAL A 160 -12.41 -6.76 22.77
CA VAL A 160 -12.92 -5.49 23.27
C VAL A 160 -12.03 -5.03 24.41
N VAL A 161 -11.51 -3.81 24.31
CA VAL A 161 -10.60 -3.23 25.30
C VAL A 161 -10.99 -1.79 25.62
N ALA A 162 -10.85 -1.40 26.89
CA ALA A 162 -11.07 -0.02 27.29
C ALA A 162 -9.95 0.91 26.78
N VAL A 163 -10.31 2.15 26.49
CA VAL A 163 -9.40 3.23 26.09
C VAL A 163 -9.50 4.37 27.09
N ASP A 164 -8.37 4.99 27.43
CA ASP A 164 -8.37 6.17 28.30
C ASP A 164 -9.20 7.31 27.68
N PRO A 165 -10.03 8.02 28.46
CA PRO A 165 -10.93 9.05 27.93
C PRO A 165 -10.22 10.33 27.49
N LEU A 166 -8.95 10.52 27.90
CA LEU A 166 -8.15 11.69 27.58
C LEU A 166 -6.95 11.29 26.72
N SER A 167 -6.67 12.10 25.69
CA SER A 167 -5.50 11.87 24.84
C SER A 167 -4.21 12.01 25.64
N LYS A 168 -3.14 11.31 25.22
CA LYS A 168 -1.82 11.48 25.85
C LYS A 168 -1.19 12.84 25.55
N GLN A 169 -1.71 13.57 24.56
CA GLN A 169 -1.39 14.97 24.32
C GLN A 169 -2.14 15.92 25.27
N GLY A 170 -3.21 15.47 25.95
CA GLY A 170 -3.99 16.27 26.90
C GLY A 170 -4.92 17.31 26.28
N THR A 171 -5.10 17.28 24.96
CA THR A 171 -5.81 18.31 24.18
C THR A 171 -7.22 17.91 23.74
N GLU A 172 -7.53 16.62 23.73
CA GLU A 172 -8.79 16.10 23.17
C GLU A 172 -9.36 14.95 24.01
N GLU A 173 -10.69 14.93 24.10
CA GLU A 173 -11.46 13.85 24.74
C GLU A 173 -11.82 12.78 23.72
N LEU A 174 -11.75 11.51 24.13
CA LEU A 174 -12.10 10.36 23.30
C LEU A 174 -13.54 10.44 22.75
N ALA A 175 -14.46 11.03 23.52
CA ALA A 175 -15.86 11.21 23.13
C ALA A 175 -16.04 12.03 21.83
N SER A 176 -15.07 12.89 21.47
CA SER A 176 -15.10 13.69 20.23
C SER A 176 -14.99 12.84 18.95
N PHE A 177 -14.45 11.62 19.05
CA PHE A 177 -14.34 10.68 17.94
C PHE A 177 -15.60 9.81 17.76
N GLY A 178 -16.53 9.87 18.72
CA GLY A 178 -17.78 9.10 18.71
C GLY A 178 -17.57 7.59 18.80
N TRP A 179 -18.63 6.84 18.52
CA TRP A 179 -18.59 5.37 18.42
C TRP A 179 -19.60 4.86 17.40
N LEU A 180 -19.35 3.63 16.93
CA LEU A 180 -20.20 2.90 16.00
C LEU A 180 -21.16 2.00 16.75
N ARG A 181 -22.43 2.06 16.39
CA ARG A 181 -23.46 1.20 16.98
C ARG A 181 -23.38 -0.22 16.39
N LEU A 182 -23.27 -1.21 17.26
CA LEU A 182 -23.38 -2.62 16.87
C LEU A 182 -24.84 -3.07 16.92
N ASN A 183 -25.56 -2.99 15.80
CA ASN A 183 -26.95 -3.45 15.73
C ASN A 183 -27.02 -5.00 15.76
N PRO A 184 -27.72 -5.64 16.73
CA PRO A 184 -27.78 -7.09 16.84
C PRO A 184 -28.77 -7.77 15.88
N GLN A 185 -29.68 -7.02 15.25
CA GLN A 185 -30.76 -7.59 14.43
C GLN A 185 -30.23 -8.27 13.16
N LEU A 186 -30.93 -9.29 12.68
CA LEU A 186 -30.62 -9.93 11.39
C LEU A 186 -31.15 -9.07 10.22
N GLY A 187 -30.76 -9.39 8.98
CA GLY A 187 -31.23 -8.69 7.78
C GLY A 187 -30.62 -7.29 7.55
N LYS A 188 -29.40 -7.06 8.05
CA LYS A 188 -28.63 -5.81 7.81
C LYS A 188 -27.71 -5.89 6.58
N ALA A 189 -27.45 -7.09 6.08
CA ALA A 189 -26.55 -7.36 4.98
C ALA A 189 -27.26 -8.31 4.02
N ASP A 190 -27.31 -7.93 2.74
CA ASP A 190 -27.99 -8.71 1.70
C ASP A 190 -26.99 -9.26 0.70
N TYR A 191 -27.20 -10.51 0.27
CA TYR A 191 -26.38 -11.13 -0.76
C TYR A 191 -26.29 -10.23 -2.01
N GLY A 192 -25.05 -10.02 -2.47
CA GLY A 192 -24.76 -9.23 -3.66
C GLY A 192 -24.79 -7.72 -3.46
N GLN A 193 -25.04 -7.23 -2.24
CA GLN A 193 -24.84 -5.84 -1.88
C GLN A 193 -23.34 -5.49 -1.87
N PHE A 194 -23.01 -4.24 -2.19
CA PHE A 194 -21.67 -3.70 -1.99
C PHE A 194 -21.50 -3.29 -0.52
N LEU A 195 -20.33 -3.57 0.05
CA LEU A 195 -20.02 -3.20 1.42
C LEU A 195 -19.19 -1.91 1.43
N SER A 196 -18.73 -1.48 2.58
CA SER A 196 -17.66 -0.48 2.67
C SER A 196 -16.78 -0.74 3.87
N ILE A 197 -15.48 -0.52 3.73
CA ILE A 197 -14.51 -0.88 4.76
C ILE A 197 -13.61 0.31 5.01
N VAL A 198 -13.59 0.78 6.26
CA VAL A 198 -12.69 1.85 6.70
C VAL A 198 -11.53 1.21 7.46
N GLN A 199 -10.30 1.49 7.04
CA GLN A 199 -9.15 0.68 7.43
C GLN A 199 -7.83 1.45 7.42
N HIS A 200 -6.84 0.91 8.12
CA HIS A 200 -5.44 1.36 8.08
C HIS A 200 -4.53 0.30 7.44
N PRO A 201 -4.63 0.11 6.11
CA PRO A 201 -3.87 -0.93 5.40
C PRO A 201 -2.36 -0.64 5.53
N GLY A 202 -1.57 -1.65 5.87
CA GLY A 202 -0.14 -1.49 6.16
C GLY A 202 0.17 -0.65 7.41
N GLY A 203 -0.84 -0.28 8.20
CA GLY A 203 -0.70 0.73 9.26
C GLY A 203 -0.54 2.16 8.74
N GLN A 204 -0.92 2.44 7.49
CA GLN A 204 -0.87 3.76 6.84
C GLN A 204 -2.03 4.67 7.28
N SER A 205 -2.09 5.88 6.72
CA SER A 205 -3.23 6.78 6.86
C SER A 205 -4.55 6.09 6.49
N LYS A 206 -5.64 6.52 7.12
CA LYS A 206 -6.97 5.92 6.98
C LYS A 206 -7.41 5.92 5.53
N GLN A 207 -7.89 4.76 5.08
CA GLN A 207 -8.37 4.55 3.72
C GLN A 207 -9.74 3.89 3.76
N ILE A 208 -10.49 4.02 2.66
CA ILE A 208 -11.82 3.44 2.50
C ILE A 208 -11.90 2.61 1.21
N ALA A 209 -12.37 1.37 1.32
CA ALA A 209 -12.67 0.52 0.18
C ALA A 209 -14.18 0.55 -0.13
N ILE A 210 -14.56 1.17 -1.25
CA ILE A 210 -15.96 1.32 -1.71
C ILE A 210 -16.24 0.70 -3.08
N ARG A 211 -15.23 0.07 -3.72
CA ARG A 211 -15.35 -0.56 -5.04
C ARG A 211 -14.91 -2.02 -4.95
N GLU A 212 -15.46 -2.87 -5.83
CA GLU A 212 -15.12 -4.30 -5.92
C GLU A 212 -15.27 -5.05 -4.58
N ASN A 213 -16.29 -4.68 -3.79
CA ASN A 213 -16.42 -5.11 -2.40
C ASN A 213 -17.75 -5.85 -2.07
N LYS A 214 -18.15 -6.71 -2.99
CA LYS A 214 -19.46 -7.37 -2.99
C LYS A 214 -19.58 -8.47 -1.92
N LEU A 215 -20.69 -8.48 -1.19
CA LEU A 215 -21.05 -9.56 -0.26
C LEU A 215 -21.40 -10.85 -1.01
N LEU A 216 -20.73 -11.94 -0.65
CA LEU A 216 -20.96 -13.27 -1.21
C LEU A 216 -22.11 -13.99 -0.47
N PRO A 217 -22.66 -15.09 -1.02
CA PRO A 217 -23.73 -15.83 -0.36
C PRO A 217 -23.30 -16.30 1.02
N PHE A 218 -24.22 -16.21 1.99
CA PHE A 218 -24.06 -16.67 3.36
C PHE A 218 -25.42 -17.11 3.93
N ASP A 219 -25.41 -17.96 4.95
CA ASP A 219 -26.59 -18.33 5.73
C ASP A 219 -26.64 -17.57 7.07
N ASP A 220 -27.84 -17.23 7.55
CA ASP A 220 -28.03 -16.53 8.82
C ASP A 220 -27.61 -17.35 10.05
N THR A 221 -27.38 -18.65 9.91
CA THR A 221 -26.81 -19.52 10.94
C THR A 221 -25.30 -19.44 11.03
N GLU A 222 -24.61 -18.93 10.00
CA GLU A 222 -23.15 -18.80 9.98
C GLU A 222 -22.64 -17.70 10.93
N ASP A 223 -21.42 -17.87 11.42
CA ASP A 223 -20.77 -16.90 12.30
C ASP A 223 -20.12 -15.74 11.54
N PHE A 224 -19.77 -15.98 10.27
CA PHE A 224 -18.95 -15.08 9.46
C PHE A 224 -19.68 -14.66 8.17
N LEU A 225 -19.37 -13.47 7.67
CA LEU A 225 -19.69 -13.02 6.32
C LEU A 225 -18.47 -13.20 5.43
N THR A 226 -18.72 -13.56 4.18
CA THR A 226 -17.69 -13.64 3.16
C THR A 226 -17.94 -12.56 2.11
N TYR A 227 -16.94 -11.75 1.76
CA TYR A 227 -17.09 -10.64 0.80
C TYR A 227 -15.81 -10.38 0.01
N GLN A 228 -15.92 -9.82 -1.18
CA GLN A 228 -14.76 -9.31 -1.92
C GLN A 228 -14.35 -7.97 -1.32
N SER A 229 -13.05 -7.61 -1.33
CA SER A 229 -12.53 -6.28 -1.00
C SER A 229 -11.00 -6.27 -1.05
N ASP A 230 -10.40 -5.10 -1.29
CA ASP A 230 -8.96 -4.89 -1.13
C ASP A 230 -8.63 -4.69 0.36
N THR A 231 -7.96 -5.66 0.97
CA THR A 231 -7.48 -5.58 2.36
C THR A 231 -5.98 -5.90 2.40
N PHE A 232 -5.25 -5.25 3.29
CA PHE A 232 -3.82 -5.50 3.50
C PHE A 232 -3.56 -5.72 4.99
N ARG A 233 -2.40 -6.29 5.35
CA ARG A 233 -1.97 -6.41 6.75
C ARG A 233 -2.08 -5.06 7.45
N GLY A 234 -2.84 -4.97 8.55
CA GLY A 234 -3.20 -3.70 9.19
C GLY A 234 -4.70 -3.37 9.09
N SER A 235 -5.40 -3.96 8.13
CA SER A 235 -6.87 -3.94 8.02
C SER A 235 -7.57 -4.82 9.07
N SER A 236 -6.85 -5.75 9.71
CA SER A 236 -7.38 -6.56 10.81
C SER A 236 -8.02 -5.67 11.87
N GLY A 237 -9.30 -5.93 12.15
CA GLY A 237 -10.10 -5.22 13.14
C GLY A 237 -10.90 -4.06 12.55
N SER A 238 -10.93 -3.92 11.22
CA SER A 238 -11.73 -2.92 10.53
C SER A 238 -13.24 -3.21 10.59
N PRO A 239 -14.06 -2.18 10.76
CA PRO A 239 -15.50 -2.30 10.58
C PRO A 239 -15.85 -2.45 9.09
N VAL A 240 -16.75 -3.39 8.81
CA VAL A 240 -17.37 -3.59 7.50
C VAL A 240 -18.80 -3.05 7.57
N PHE A 241 -19.16 -2.17 6.63
CA PHE A 241 -20.41 -1.45 6.59
C PHE A 241 -21.30 -1.89 5.43
N ASN A 242 -22.61 -1.74 5.59
CA ASN A 242 -23.57 -1.68 4.47
C ASN A 242 -23.72 -0.23 3.97
N ASP A 243 -24.58 -0.01 2.97
CA ASP A 243 -24.82 1.33 2.39
C ASP A 243 -25.47 2.33 3.37
N LEU A 244 -26.00 1.84 4.50
CA LEU A 244 -26.57 2.66 5.58
C LEU A 244 -25.54 2.99 6.67
N TRP A 245 -24.27 2.60 6.49
CA TRP A 245 -23.21 2.74 7.48
C TRP A 245 -23.47 1.99 8.80
N ASP A 246 -24.29 0.93 8.77
CA ASP A 246 -24.38 -0.04 9.85
C ASP A 246 -23.19 -0.99 9.80
N VAL A 247 -22.54 -1.25 10.94
CA VAL A 247 -21.50 -2.28 11.04
C VAL A 247 -22.15 -3.64 10.86
N VAL A 248 -21.85 -4.32 9.76
CA VAL A 248 -22.34 -5.66 9.44
C VAL A 248 -21.36 -6.76 9.84
N ALA A 249 -20.05 -6.46 9.85
CA ALA A 249 -19.02 -7.38 10.30
C ALA A 249 -17.75 -6.69 10.84
N LEU A 250 -16.95 -7.47 11.58
CA LEU A 250 -15.57 -7.16 11.96
C LEU A 250 -14.62 -7.94 11.04
N HIS A 251 -13.83 -7.25 10.22
CA HIS A 251 -12.87 -7.91 9.33
C HIS A 251 -11.77 -8.61 10.16
N HIS A 252 -11.44 -9.86 9.83
CA HIS A 252 -10.44 -10.64 10.58
C HIS A 252 -9.42 -11.36 9.70
N SER A 253 -9.82 -11.89 8.55
CA SER A 253 -8.93 -12.62 7.65
C SER A 253 -9.45 -12.70 6.22
N GLY A 254 -8.64 -13.27 5.32
CA GLY A 254 -9.13 -13.80 4.07
C GLY A 254 -9.96 -15.08 4.29
N LYS A 255 -10.79 -15.48 3.33
CA LYS A 255 -11.38 -16.82 3.23
C LYS A 255 -10.58 -17.69 2.26
N PRO A 256 -9.96 -18.77 2.74
CA PRO A 256 -9.15 -19.64 1.91
C PRO A 256 -10.03 -20.62 1.12
N LEU A 257 -9.64 -20.96 -0.09
CA LEU A 257 -10.24 -22.07 -0.82
C LEU A 257 -9.82 -23.38 -0.17
N LYS A 258 -10.80 -24.22 0.17
CA LYS A 258 -10.59 -25.57 0.71
C LYS A 258 -11.32 -26.60 -0.12
N ASP A 259 -10.81 -27.83 -0.16
CA ASP A 259 -11.49 -28.96 -0.79
C ASP A 259 -12.60 -29.56 0.10
N SER A 260 -13.29 -30.59 -0.41
CA SER A 260 -14.37 -31.29 0.30
C SER A 260 -13.90 -32.02 1.57
N GLN A 261 -12.60 -32.16 1.80
CA GLN A 261 -12.00 -32.74 2.99
C GLN A 261 -11.47 -31.66 3.96
N GLY A 262 -11.71 -30.37 3.66
CA GLY A 262 -11.29 -29.25 4.49
C GLY A 262 -9.81 -28.87 4.34
N ARG A 263 -9.11 -29.42 3.34
CA ARG A 263 -7.69 -29.16 3.09
C ARG A 263 -7.54 -27.89 2.25
N TYR A 264 -6.53 -27.09 2.54
CA TYR A 264 -6.28 -25.84 1.85
C TYR A 264 -5.88 -26.09 0.40
N ILE A 265 -6.48 -25.36 -0.53
CA ILE A 265 -6.16 -25.45 -1.96
C ILE A 265 -5.12 -24.40 -2.30
N GLY A 266 -4.04 -24.84 -2.94
CA GLY A 266 -2.98 -24.00 -3.45
C GLY A 266 -3.43 -23.14 -4.64
N HIS A 267 -2.62 -22.15 -5.00
CA HIS A 267 -2.82 -21.37 -6.24
C HIS A 267 -2.74 -22.22 -7.53
N ASP A 268 -2.23 -23.43 -7.47
CA ASP A 268 -2.20 -24.45 -8.53
C ASP A 268 -3.52 -25.24 -8.65
N GLY A 269 -4.44 -25.08 -7.70
CA GLY A 269 -5.72 -25.78 -7.66
C GLY A 269 -5.66 -27.16 -6.99
N GLN A 270 -4.52 -27.57 -6.42
CA GLN A 270 -4.36 -28.84 -5.71
C GLN A 270 -4.42 -28.65 -4.19
N PRO A 271 -4.84 -29.66 -3.41
CA PRO A 271 -4.82 -29.59 -1.96
C PRO A 271 -3.38 -29.68 -1.43
N ILE A 272 -2.99 -28.73 -0.57
CA ILE A 272 -1.73 -28.74 0.17
C ILE A 272 -1.83 -29.85 1.23
N THR A 273 -0.96 -30.85 1.14
CA THR A 273 -1.05 -32.09 1.96
C THR A 273 0.27 -32.56 2.55
N ASP A 274 1.37 -32.04 2.01
CA ASP A 274 2.75 -32.41 2.27
C ASP A 274 3.36 -31.63 3.44
N HIS A 275 2.80 -30.47 3.80
CA HIS A 275 3.23 -29.65 4.93
C HIS A 275 2.06 -28.78 5.48
N LYS A 276 2.32 -28.03 6.57
CA LYS A 276 1.33 -27.10 7.15
C LYS A 276 1.15 -25.92 6.18
N PRO A 277 -0.07 -25.69 5.64
CA PRO A 277 -0.28 -24.71 4.58
C PRO A 277 0.17 -23.30 4.96
N LEU A 278 1.04 -22.70 4.15
CA LEU A 278 1.52 -21.34 4.36
C LEU A 278 0.54 -20.33 3.73
N GLU A 279 0.40 -19.16 4.35
CA GLU A 279 -0.63 -18.17 4.00
C GLU A 279 -0.61 -17.77 2.51
N HIS A 280 0.57 -17.68 1.91
CA HIS A 280 0.76 -17.27 0.51
C HIS A 280 0.54 -18.40 -0.51
N GLU A 281 0.54 -19.66 -0.07
CA GLU A 281 0.27 -20.82 -0.93
C GLU A 281 -1.23 -20.98 -1.12
N ILE A 282 -1.97 -20.66 -0.06
CA ILE A 282 -3.41 -20.79 0.02
C ILE A 282 -4.07 -19.85 -0.96
N LYS A 283 -4.89 -20.40 -1.86
CA LYS A 283 -5.72 -19.61 -2.74
C LYS A 283 -6.86 -18.95 -1.97
N TRP A 284 -6.73 -17.68 -1.63
CA TRP A 284 -7.80 -16.88 -1.05
C TRP A 284 -8.85 -16.53 -2.10
N ILE A 285 -10.13 -16.71 -1.77
CA ILE A 285 -11.26 -16.49 -2.70
C ILE A 285 -12.14 -15.31 -2.30
N ALA A 286 -11.99 -14.83 -1.07
CA ALA A 286 -12.72 -13.71 -0.52
C ALA A 286 -12.05 -13.20 0.76
N ASN A 287 -12.61 -12.17 1.36
CA ASN A 287 -12.39 -11.77 2.74
C ASN A 287 -13.46 -12.37 3.64
N GLU A 288 -13.15 -12.47 4.92
CA GLU A 288 -14.06 -12.93 5.95
C GLU A 288 -14.13 -11.92 7.10
N GLY A 289 -15.33 -11.75 7.63
CA GLY A 289 -15.58 -10.89 8.79
C GLY A 289 -16.62 -11.49 9.71
N VAL A 290 -16.41 -11.37 11.01
CA VAL A 290 -17.32 -11.91 12.04
C VAL A 290 -18.58 -11.07 12.07
N ARG A 291 -19.75 -11.70 12.04
CA ARG A 291 -21.03 -10.99 11.99
C ARG A 291 -21.31 -10.20 13.26
N THR A 292 -21.78 -8.97 13.10
CA THR A 292 -22.15 -8.11 14.25
C THR A 292 -23.17 -8.75 15.18
N SER A 293 -24.13 -9.51 14.65
CA SER A 293 -25.13 -10.21 15.48
C SER A 293 -24.49 -11.26 16.40
N ARG A 294 -23.44 -11.94 15.93
CA ARG A 294 -22.69 -12.97 16.67
C ARG A 294 -21.77 -12.35 17.70
N LEU A 295 -21.06 -11.28 17.31
CA LEU A 295 -20.25 -10.47 18.22
C LEU A 295 -21.10 -9.96 19.38
N VAL A 296 -22.24 -9.32 19.12
CA VAL A 296 -23.10 -8.77 20.19
C VAL A 296 -23.63 -9.88 21.10
N ALA A 297 -24.03 -11.03 20.55
CA ALA A 297 -24.51 -12.14 21.37
C ALA A 297 -23.43 -12.67 22.34
N ASP A 298 -22.20 -12.84 21.86
CA ASP A 298 -21.08 -13.30 22.68
C ASP A 298 -20.61 -12.23 23.68
N ILE A 299 -20.46 -10.98 23.25
CA ILE A 299 -20.06 -9.86 24.13
C ILE A 299 -21.06 -9.72 25.28
N ARG A 300 -22.37 -9.79 25.02
CA ARG A 300 -23.41 -9.74 26.07
C ARG A 300 -23.26 -10.84 27.10
N LYS A 301 -23.01 -12.07 26.64
CA LYS A 301 -22.82 -13.23 27.50
C LYS A 301 -21.58 -13.05 28.39
N GLN A 302 -20.51 -12.52 27.85
CA GLN A 302 -19.21 -12.38 28.50
C GLN A 302 -19.17 -11.17 29.45
N ALA A 303 -19.76 -10.04 29.05
CA ALA A 303 -19.85 -8.83 29.85
C ALA A 303 -21.00 -8.86 30.88
N ALA A 304 -21.76 -9.96 30.99
CA ALA A 304 -22.97 -10.08 31.82
C ALA A 304 -22.81 -9.64 33.29
N ARG A 305 -21.58 -9.65 33.82
CA ARG A 305 -21.26 -9.28 35.21
C ARG A 305 -20.31 -8.08 35.33
N HIS A 306 -20.02 -7.38 34.24
CA HIS A 306 -19.09 -6.25 34.23
C HIS A 306 -19.83 -4.92 34.34
N ASP A 307 -19.26 -3.97 35.10
CA ASP A 307 -19.81 -2.63 35.32
C ASP A 307 -20.02 -1.80 34.04
N LEU A 308 -19.37 -2.17 32.92
CA LEU A 308 -19.51 -1.46 31.64
C LEU A 308 -20.63 -2.02 30.76
N LEU A 309 -21.26 -3.13 31.16
CA LEU A 309 -22.38 -3.71 30.41
C LEU A 309 -23.55 -2.73 30.20
N PRO A 310 -24.00 -1.93 31.20
CA PRO A 310 -25.08 -0.97 30.98
C PRO A 310 -24.74 0.08 29.92
N VAL A 311 -23.48 0.54 29.89
CA VAL A 311 -22.99 1.51 28.90
C VAL A 311 -22.94 0.89 27.50
N LEU A 312 -22.45 -0.35 27.40
CA LEU A 312 -22.43 -1.09 26.15
C LEU A 312 -23.86 -1.37 25.65
N GLU A 313 -24.78 -1.79 26.52
CA GLU A 313 -26.18 -1.99 26.16
C GLU A 313 -26.84 -0.69 25.70
N ALA A 314 -26.57 0.42 26.39
CA ALA A 314 -27.06 1.73 25.98
C ALA A 314 -26.55 2.12 24.58
N ALA A 315 -25.27 1.83 24.28
CA ALA A 315 -24.71 2.05 22.94
C ALA A 315 -25.37 1.16 21.88
N ILE A 316 -25.55 -0.14 22.18
CA ILE A 316 -26.19 -1.12 21.28
C ILE A 316 -27.67 -0.76 21.03
N GLN A 317 -28.38 -0.29 22.04
CA GLN A 317 -29.78 0.13 21.95
C GLN A 317 -29.93 1.52 21.31
N GLY A 318 -28.86 2.30 21.24
CA GLY A 318 -28.86 3.68 20.73
C GLY A 318 -29.51 4.68 21.69
N THR A 319 -29.60 4.35 22.98
CA THR A 319 -30.14 5.25 24.02
C THR A 319 -29.12 6.33 24.40
N ILE A 320 -27.82 6.02 24.25
CA ILE A 320 -26.76 7.03 24.21
C ILE A 320 -26.33 7.25 22.77
N LYS A 321 -26.20 8.52 22.39
CA LYS A 321 -25.76 8.92 21.05
C LYS A 321 -24.33 9.46 21.10
N PRO A 322 -23.52 9.22 20.06
CA PRO A 322 -22.19 9.83 19.94
C PRO A 322 -22.28 11.34 20.06
N THR A 323 -21.47 11.93 20.94
CA THR A 323 -21.30 13.38 21.09
C THR A 323 -20.39 13.97 20.02
N ALA A 324 -20.11 13.21 18.95
CA ALA A 324 -19.32 13.70 17.82
C ALA A 324 -19.98 14.99 17.35
N ALA A 325 -19.25 16.11 17.49
CA ALA A 325 -19.66 17.40 16.99
C ALA A 325 -20.24 17.18 15.59
N GLU A 326 -21.44 17.72 15.34
CA GLU A 326 -21.96 17.80 13.98
C GLU A 326 -20.81 18.33 13.11
N LEU A 327 -20.63 17.77 11.92
CA LEU A 327 -19.66 18.28 10.95
C LEU A 327 -20.08 19.71 10.60
N GLU A 328 -19.75 20.67 11.45
CA GLU A 328 -19.54 22.05 11.05
C GLU A 328 -18.32 21.95 10.16
N ILE A 329 -18.60 21.91 8.85
CA ILE A 329 -17.59 22.25 7.87
C ILE A 329 -17.35 23.74 8.14
N ASP A 330 -16.45 24.04 9.08
CA ASP A 330 -15.80 25.34 9.15
C ASP A 330 -14.94 25.45 7.89
N VAL A 331 -15.60 25.69 6.76
CA VAL A 331 -15.04 26.62 5.80
C VAL A 331 -15.09 27.93 6.56
N GLU A 332 -14.02 28.32 7.25
CA GLU A 332 -13.82 29.73 7.50
C GLU A 332 -14.01 30.39 6.13
N PRO A 333 -15.08 31.17 5.91
CA PRO A 333 -15.19 31.92 4.68
C PRO A 333 -14.00 32.85 4.76
N SER A 334 -13.01 32.68 3.89
CA SER A 334 -11.97 33.68 3.70
C SER A 334 -12.70 35.01 3.61
N ALA A 335 -12.59 35.85 4.64
CA ALA A 335 -13.35 37.06 4.71
C ALA A 335 -12.94 37.89 3.49
N ARG A 336 -13.81 37.94 2.47
CA ARG A 336 -13.70 38.95 1.44
C ARG A 336 -13.72 40.28 2.18
N PRO A 337 -12.71 41.15 2.04
CA PRO A 337 -12.72 42.43 2.73
C PRO A 337 -13.87 43.27 2.15
N THR A 338 -15.03 43.22 2.80
CA THR A 338 -16.05 44.24 2.62
C THR A 338 -15.55 45.50 3.30
N PHE A 339 -14.94 46.38 2.51
CA PHE A 339 -14.70 47.77 2.90
C PHE A 339 -16.05 48.43 3.15
N ALA A 340 -16.47 48.50 4.41
CA ALA A 340 -17.40 49.52 4.87
C ALA A 340 -16.57 50.68 5.43
N PRO A 341 -16.71 51.92 4.94
CA PRO A 341 -15.94 53.04 5.45
C PRO A 341 -16.48 53.43 6.83
N GLN A 342 -15.73 53.09 7.88
CA GLN A 342 -15.93 53.70 9.19
C GLN A 342 -14.98 54.89 9.34
N LEU A 343 -15.58 56.09 9.36
CA LEU A 343 -14.94 57.33 9.78
C LEU A 343 -14.53 57.21 11.25
N ILE A 344 -13.23 57.26 11.53
CA ILE A 344 -12.70 57.49 12.89
C ILE A 344 -11.99 58.86 12.88
N PRO A 345 -12.27 59.76 13.84
CA PRO A 345 -11.61 61.06 13.91
C PRO A 345 -10.13 60.91 14.26
N ALA A 346 -9.30 61.68 13.56
CA ALA A 346 -7.87 61.74 13.79
C ALA A 346 -7.53 62.27 15.20
N SER A 347 -6.74 61.50 15.94
CA SER A 347 -5.84 62.05 16.95
C SER A 347 -4.54 61.25 16.95
N LEU A 348 -3.48 61.91 16.47
CA LEU A 348 -2.10 61.42 16.49
C LEU A 348 -1.40 61.95 17.76
N PRO A 349 -0.63 61.11 18.47
CA PRO A 349 0.58 61.55 19.12
C PRO A 349 1.81 61.14 18.30
N SER A 350 2.76 62.06 18.28
CA SER A 350 4.04 62.00 17.59
C SER A 350 4.99 60.95 18.18
N GLU A 351 5.57 60.14 17.31
CA GLU A 351 6.69 59.21 17.52
C GLU A 351 6.40 57.94 18.32
N GLY A 352 5.97 56.90 17.59
CA GLY A 352 5.95 55.51 18.02
C GLY A 352 5.11 54.64 17.07
N PHE A 353 5.62 53.49 16.64
CA PHE A 353 4.84 52.52 15.86
C PHE A 353 4.01 51.65 16.80
N SER A 354 2.68 51.57 16.61
CA SER A 354 1.82 50.66 17.38
C SER A 354 1.73 49.31 16.67
N LEU A 355 2.24 48.26 17.31
CA LEU A 355 2.01 46.88 16.89
C LEU A 355 0.78 46.35 17.63
N VAL A 356 -0.31 46.05 16.91
CA VAL A 356 -1.46 45.33 17.46
C VAL A 356 -1.15 43.83 17.36
N LEU A 357 -0.68 43.25 18.46
CA LEU A 357 -0.54 41.81 18.61
C LEU A 357 -1.84 41.23 19.18
N PRO A 358 -2.52 40.30 18.50
CA PRO A 358 -3.60 39.54 19.13
C PRO A 358 -2.97 38.55 20.12
N LEU A 359 -2.98 38.91 21.40
CA LEU A 359 -2.57 38.02 22.50
C LEU A 359 -3.81 37.29 23.03
N ASN A 360 -3.84 35.97 22.85
CA ASN A 360 -4.76 35.12 23.59
C ASN A 360 -4.17 34.83 24.97
N VAL A 361 -4.65 35.54 26.00
CA VAL A 361 -4.29 35.30 27.40
C VAL A 361 -5.38 34.46 28.06
N SER A 362 -5.08 33.20 28.36
CA SER A 362 -5.96 32.37 29.21
C SER A 362 -5.58 32.55 30.67
N LEU A 363 -6.43 33.25 31.44
CA LEU A 363 -6.31 33.37 32.89
C LEU A 363 -6.89 32.13 33.57
N LYS A 364 -6.07 31.44 34.38
CA LYS A 364 -6.53 30.38 35.29
C LYS A 364 -6.89 31.03 36.63
N VAL A 365 -8.19 31.07 36.95
CA VAL A 365 -8.67 31.55 38.27
C VAL A 365 -8.66 30.36 39.24
N GLU A 366 -7.68 30.33 40.14
CA GLU A 366 -7.67 29.42 41.28
C GLU A 366 -8.62 29.96 42.36
N SER A 367 -9.66 29.19 42.69
CA SER A 367 -10.43 29.43 43.92
C SER A 367 -9.60 28.97 45.11
N LEU A 368 -9.19 29.95 45.92
CA LEU A 368 -8.57 29.75 47.23
C LEU A 368 -9.64 29.33 48.24
N SER A 369 -9.56 28.09 48.72
CA SER A 369 -9.87 27.79 50.13
C SER A 369 -9.10 26.54 50.58
N ASN A 370 -8.20 26.76 51.52
CA ASN A 370 -7.42 25.79 52.29
C ASN A 370 -7.37 26.38 53.74
N PRO A 371 -6.96 25.71 54.84
CA PRO A 371 -6.31 24.39 54.98
C PRO A 371 -6.69 23.70 56.36
N PRO A 372 -5.87 22.89 57.10
CA PRO A 372 -4.61 22.19 56.77
C PRO A 372 -4.42 20.73 57.38
N SER A 373 -3.43 20.01 56.82
CA SER A 373 -2.34 19.22 57.49
C SER A 373 -2.35 17.68 57.72
N ILE A 374 -1.20 17.09 57.31
CA ILE A 374 -0.34 15.97 57.83
C ILE A 374 -0.83 14.50 57.77
N ARG A 375 -0.18 13.65 56.96
CA ARG A 375 0.90 12.71 57.41
C ARG A 375 1.44 11.79 56.32
N SER A 376 2.78 11.75 56.29
CA SER A 376 3.64 10.67 55.80
C SER A 376 3.18 9.29 56.25
N LEU A 377 3.33 8.28 55.38
CA LEU A 377 3.82 6.93 55.72
C LEU A 377 4.25 6.21 54.44
N ILE A 378 5.57 6.03 54.30
CA ILE A 378 6.20 4.97 53.51
C ILE A 378 6.05 3.66 54.32
N PRO A 379 5.86 2.50 53.67
CA PRO A 379 6.81 1.42 53.93
C PRO A 379 7.29 0.67 52.67
N GLU A 380 8.60 0.48 52.67
CA GLU A 380 9.48 -0.59 52.15
C GLU A 380 8.94 -1.76 51.29
N VAL A 381 9.81 -2.06 50.32
CA VAL A 381 9.88 -3.22 49.43
C VAL A 381 10.25 -4.51 50.16
N LYS A 382 9.74 -5.66 49.70
CA LYS A 382 10.48 -6.94 49.75
C LYS A 382 10.26 -7.78 48.47
N PRO A 383 11.33 -8.32 47.86
CA PRO A 383 11.25 -9.17 46.67
C PRO A 383 10.99 -10.64 47.07
N LEU A 384 10.28 -11.39 46.23
CA LEU A 384 10.22 -12.85 46.35
C LEU A 384 10.48 -13.54 45.01
N ALA A 385 11.15 -14.67 45.14
CA ALA A 385 11.97 -15.36 44.15
C ALA A 385 11.19 -16.10 43.05
N ALA A 386 11.92 -16.35 41.96
CA ALA A 386 11.57 -17.28 40.90
C ALA A 386 11.44 -18.73 41.40
N PRO A 387 10.66 -19.55 40.68
CA PRO A 387 11.01 -20.94 40.44
C PRO A 387 11.40 -21.14 38.97
N ALA A 388 12.56 -21.78 38.78
CA ALA A 388 12.91 -22.46 37.53
C ALA A 388 12.32 -23.88 37.53
N ILE A 389 12.02 -24.40 36.33
CA ILE A 389 12.24 -25.78 35.79
C ILE A 389 11.07 -26.14 34.83
N VAL A 390 11.23 -26.14 33.49
CA VAL A 390 11.84 -27.08 32.50
C VAL A 390 10.74 -27.73 31.62
N ALA A 391 10.88 -27.50 30.31
CA ALA A 391 10.51 -28.27 29.11
C ALA A 391 9.06 -28.73 28.86
N SER A 392 8.48 -28.32 27.72
CA SER A 392 8.58 -29.06 26.45
C SER A 392 8.00 -28.23 25.27
N ALA A 393 8.62 -28.39 24.09
CA ALA A 393 8.28 -27.80 22.78
C ALA A 393 6.77 -27.87 22.45
N GLU A 394 6.18 -26.92 21.74
CA GLU A 394 6.36 -26.65 20.29
C GLU A 394 6.33 -25.13 19.97
N PRO A 395 7.15 -24.62 19.03
CA PRO A 395 7.06 -23.25 18.55
C PRO A 395 6.06 -23.16 17.38
N ASP A 396 4.91 -22.54 17.58
CA ASP A 396 4.15 -21.93 16.46
C ASP A 396 4.67 -20.49 16.28
N GLU A 397 5.90 -20.38 15.80
CA GLU A 397 6.42 -19.19 15.15
C GLU A 397 5.69 -19.01 13.81
N LEU A 398 4.89 -17.94 13.69
CA LEU A 398 4.55 -17.40 12.37
C LEU A 398 5.80 -16.72 11.79
N LEU A 399 6.72 -17.55 11.31
CA LEU A 399 7.80 -17.15 10.40
C LEU A 399 7.14 -16.64 9.12
N LEU A 400 7.29 -15.34 8.88
CA LEU A 400 7.03 -14.74 7.59
C LEU A 400 8.05 -15.32 6.61
N GLU A 401 7.60 -15.98 5.55
CA GLU A 401 8.51 -16.26 4.46
C GLU A 401 8.92 -14.93 3.80
N LYS A 402 10.23 -14.78 3.78
CA LYS A 402 10.97 -13.75 3.07
C LYS A 402 10.87 -14.04 1.57
N LEU A 403 11.34 -13.14 0.72
CA LEU A 403 11.62 -13.49 -0.68
C LEU A 403 12.37 -14.81 -0.74
N ASN A 404 11.90 -15.72 -1.59
CA ASN A 404 12.55 -17.00 -1.80
C ASN A 404 13.77 -16.78 -2.71
N PHE A 405 14.95 -16.83 -2.12
CA PHE A 405 16.21 -16.70 -2.84
C PHE A 405 16.75 -18.08 -3.16
N ASP A 406 16.86 -18.37 -4.44
CA ASP A 406 17.68 -19.49 -4.88
C ASP A 406 19.16 -19.10 -4.74
N THR A 407 19.84 -19.79 -3.82
CA THR A 407 21.26 -19.57 -3.52
C THR A 407 22.19 -20.25 -4.54
N ASP A 408 21.66 -21.09 -5.44
CA ASP A 408 22.41 -21.65 -6.56
C ASP A 408 22.26 -20.75 -7.80
N TYR A 409 23.30 -19.96 -8.06
CA TYR A 409 23.28 -19.05 -9.21
C TYR A 409 23.79 -19.68 -10.52
N SER A 410 23.95 -21.00 -10.58
CA SER A 410 24.57 -21.68 -11.73
C SER A 410 23.74 -21.62 -13.02
N ASP A 411 22.42 -21.48 -12.90
CA ASP A 411 21.48 -21.39 -14.03
C ASP A 411 21.22 -19.95 -14.50
N ARG A 412 21.78 -18.95 -13.81
CA ARG A 412 21.62 -17.53 -14.13
C ARG A 412 22.38 -17.15 -15.39
N GLN A 413 21.66 -17.09 -16.50
CA GLN A 413 22.21 -16.73 -17.81
C GLN A 413 22.59 -15.24 -17.93
N GLY A 414 21.97 -14.39 -17.10
CA GLY A 414 22.18 -12.95 -17.17
C GLY A 414 21.44 -12.28 -18.33
N TYR A 415 21.95 -11.11 -18.69
CA TYR A 415 21.57 -10.35 -19.87
C TYR A 415 21.93 -11.09 -21.18
N ASP A 416 20.98 -11.19 -22.10
CA ASP A 416 21.11 -11.71 -23.46
C ASP A 416 21.13 -10.57 -24.49
N GLU A 417 22.26 -10.40 -25.16
CA GLU A 417 22.46 -9.40 -26.21
C GLU A 417 21.60 -9.65 -27.46
N ASN A 418 21.20 -10.91 -27.68
CA ASN A 418 20.35 -11.33 -28.80
C ASN A 418 18.87 -11.34 -28.43
N PHE A 419 18.51 -10.84 -27.23
CA PHE A 419 17.14 -10.91 -26.74
C PHE A 419 16.16 -10.28 -27.72
N LEU A 420 16.47 -9.10 -28.27
CA LEU A 420 15.59 -8.45 -29.26
C LEU A 420 15.55 -9.19 -30.60
N GLY A 421 16.45 -10.14 -30.86
CA GLY A 421 16.54 -10.95 -32.07
C GLY A 421 17.98 -10.97 -32.60
N ARG A 422 18.34 -12.00 -33.37
CA ARG A 422 19.71 -12.20 -33.88
C ARG A 422 20.23 -11.08 -34.78
N ASP A 423 19.32 -10.39 -35.48
CA ASP A 423 19.64 -9.25 -36.35
C ASP A 423 19.43 -7.89 -35.63
N ARG A 424 19.09 -7.92 -34.33
CA ARG A 424 18.73 -6.76 -33.50
C ARG A 424 19.54 -6.78 -32.20
N ILE A 425 20.86 -6.89 -32.34
CA ILE A 425 21.77 -7.08 -31.20
C ILE A 425 21.85 -5.80 -30.38
N ALA A 426 21.59 -5.93 -29.07
CA ALA A 426 21.85 -4.91 -28.08
C ALA A 426 23.05 -5.36 -27.24
N GLU A 427 24.26 -5.00 -27.68
CA GLU A 427 25.51 -5.47 -27.06
C GLU A 427 25.62 -4.98 -25.60
N PHE A 428 26.12 -5.84 -24.71
CA PHE A 428 26.34 -5.49 -23.31
C PHE A 428 27.38 -4.37 -23.23
N PRO A 429 27.09 -3.21 -22.60
CA PRO A 429 28.03 -2.10 -22.55
C PRO A 429 29.32 -2.49 -21.83
N THR A 430 30.44 -1.97 -22.33
CA THR A 430 31.77 -2.23 -21.73
C THR A 430 32.15 -1.12 -20.76
N ILE A 431 33.13 -1.40 -19.89
CA ILE A 431 33.69 -0.42 -18.97
C ILE A 431 35.10 -0.06 -19.41
N GLU A 432 35.33 1.22 -19.66
CA GLU A 432 36.65 1.78 -19.97
C GLU A 432 37.13 2.62 -18.78
N SER A 433 38.25 2.20 -18.18
CA SER A 433 38.86 2.90 -17.05
C SER A 433 40.36 2.64 -16.99
N GLU A 434 41.11 3.66 -16.58
CA GLU A 434 42.54 3.56 -16.29
C GLU A 434 42.82 2.79 -14.99
N ASP A 435 41.83 2.68 -14.09
CA ASP A 435 41.95 1.89 -12.87
C ASP A 435 41.51 0.43 -13.10
N PRO A 436 42.45 -0.54 -13.15
CA PRO A 436 42.10 -1.95 -13.36
C PRO A 436 41.28 -2.54 -12.19
N LYS A 437 41.26 -1.87 -11.03
CA LYS A 437 40.53 -2.26 -9.81
C LYS A 437 39.20 -1.54 -9.65
N LEU A 438 38.78 -0.71 -10.61
CA LEU A 438 37.50 0.01 -10.55
C LEU A 438 36.33 -0.93 -10.30
N ILE A 439 36.31 -2.07 -11.01
CA ILE A 439 35.25 -3.07 -10.92
C ILE A 439 35.63 -4.17 -9.94
N ALA A 440 34.72 -4.45 -9.01
CA ALA A 440 34.88 -5.46 -7.98
C ALA A 440 35.03 -6.87 -8.59
N PRO A 441 36.01 -7.67 -8.13
CA PRO A 441 36.16 -9.06 -8.58
C PRO A 441 35.11 -9.97 -7.92
N LEU A 442 34.80 -11.07 -8.61
CA LEU A 442 33.98 -12.15 -8.05
C LEU A 442 34.82 -13.13 -7.23
N ARG A 443 34.20 -13.73 -6.21
CA ARG A 443 34.78 -14.84 -5.43
C ARG A 443 34.75 -16.13 -6.24
N GLY A 444 35.80 -16.95 -6.11
CA GLY A 444 35.84 -18.32 -6.65
C GLY A 444 35.92 -18.47 -8.17
N ARG A 445 35.80 -17.40 -8.96
CA ARG A 445 35.94 -17.42 -10.42
C ARG A 445 36.61 -16.16 -10.96
N ALA A 446 37.35 -16.29 -12.07
CA ALA A 446 37.81 -15.14 -12.82
C ALA A 446 36.61 -14.47 -13.51
N GLY A 447 36.27 -13.25 -13.11
CA GLY A 447 35.13 -12.53 -13.66
C GLY A 447 34.79 -11.26 -12.89
N LYS A 448 34.01 -10.38 -13.53
CA LYS A 448 33.59 -9.06 -13.01
C LYS A 448 32.10 -8.79 -13.21
N VAL A 449 31.37 -9.71 -13.85
CA VAL A 449 29.95 -9.57 -14.19
C VAL A 449 29.14 -10.56 -13.34
N LEU A 450 28.18 -10.04 -12.58
CA LEU A 450 27.17 -10.84 -11.90
C LEU A 450 26.04 -11.13 -12.88
N HIS A 451 25.65 -12.40 -12.97
CA HIS A 451 24.52 -12.85 -13.78
C HIS A 451 23.37 -13.25 -12.86
N TYR A 452 22.18 -12.77 -13.21
CA TYR A 452 20.90 -13.07 -12.56
C TYR A 452 19.90 -13.53 -13.62
N HIS A 453 18.65 -13.84 -13.26
CA HIS A 453 17.63 -14.03 -14.27
C HIS A 453 17.37 -12.72 -15.00
N HIS A 454 17.50 -12.75 -16.33
CA HIS A 454 17.19 -11.67 -17.26
C HIS A 454 18.03 -10.39 -17.16
N TYR A 455 18.95 -10.29 -16.19
CA TYR A 455 19.85 -9.15 -16.08
C TYR A 455 21.26 -9.51 -15.61
N SER A 456 22.21 -8.65 -15.95
CA SER A 456 23.60 -8.72 -15.50
C SER A 456 24.03 -7.38 -14.92
N CYS A 457 24.90 -7.36 -13.91
CA CYS A 457 25.46 -6.10 -13.38
C CYS A 457 26.97 -6.19 -13.06
N MET A 458 27.61 -5.02 -12.99
CA MET A 458 29.01 -4.84 -12.62
C MET A 458 29.13 -3.84 -11.47
N MET A 459 29.82 -4.22 -10.39
CA MET A 459 29.92 -3.40 -9.17
C MET A 459 31.19 -2.55 -9.14
N HIS A 460 31.06 -1.29 -8.74
CA HIS A 460 32.21 -0.44 -8.46
C HIS A 460 32.82 -0.84 -7.11
N ALA A 461 34.11 -1.21 -7.09
CA ALA A 461 34.80 -1.69 -5.90
C ALA A 461 34.80 -0.67 -4.75
N GLN A 462 35.15 0.60 -5.03
CA GLN A 462 35.19 1.64 -4.00
C GLN A 462 33.82 2.24 -3.67
N ARG A 463 32.95 2.46 -4.67
CA ARG A 463 31.63 3.07 -4.45
C ARG A 463 30.62 2.10 -3.85
N ARG A 464 30.88 0.78 -3.93
CA ARG A 464 30.05 -0.30 -3.39
C ARG A 464 28.63 -0.33 -3.94
N MET A 465 28.50 0.09 -5.20
CA MET A 465 27.26 0.24 -5.95
C MET A 465 27.49 -0.23 -7.39
N PRO A 466 26.44 -0.66 -8.11
CA PRO A 466 26.55 -1.00 -9.53
C PRO A 466 27.02 0.20 -10.37
N VAL A 467 27.97 -0.02 -11.28
CA VAL A 467 28.35 0.93 -12.34
C VAL A 467 27.38 0.83 -13.52
N LEU A 468 26.96 -0.40 -13.82
CA LEU A 468 26.15 -0.77 -14.96
C LEU A 468 25.28 -1.97 -14.57
N SER A 469 23.99 -1.88 -14.87
CA SER A 469 23.08 -3.01 -14.94
C SER A 469 22.45 -3.07 -16.32
N ALA A 470 22.38 -4.26 -16.92
CA ALA A 470 21.74 -4.52 -18.20
C ALA A 470 20.63 -5.55 -18.01
N CYS A 471 19.40 -5.20 -18.37
CA CYS A 471 18.20 -6.01 -18.17
C CYS A 471 17.46 -6.24 -19.49
N ASN A 472 17.00 -7.47 -19.72
CA ASN A 472 16.02 -7.80 -20.73
C ASN A 472 14.64 -7.87 -20.08
N THR A 473 13.65 -7.22 -20.68
CA THR A 473 12.27 -7.22 -20.16
C THR A 473 11.29 -7.68 -21.24
N ASP A 474 10.35 -8.55 -20.85
CA ASP A 474 9.29 -9.06 -21.72
C ASP A 474 7.89 -8.75 -21.16
N TYR A 475 7.28 -7.71 -21.70
CA TYR A 475 5.91 -7.28 -21.46
C TYR A 475 4.87 -8.05 -22.28
N SER A 476 5.27 -9.07 -23.03
CA SER A 476 4.35 -9.84 -23.87
C SER A 476 3.29 -10.55 -23.02
N LYS A 477 2.07 -10.59 -23.54
CA LYS A 477 0.95 -11.27 -22.88
C LYS A 477 1.29 -12.74 -22.65
N GLY A 478 1.27 -13.16 -21.38
CA GLY A 478 1.55 -14.54 -20.98
C GLY A 478 2.98 -14.79 -20.47
N GLN A 479 3.90 -13.83 -20.59
CA GLN A 479 5.24 -13.91 -19.98
C GLN A 479 5.22 -13.50 -18.50
N ARG A 480 4.28 -12.65 -18.10
CA ARG A 480 4.12 -12.11 -16.74
C ARG A 480 2.90 -12.75 -16.07
N LYS A 481 3.05 -14.00 -15.64
CA LYS A 481 1.96 -14.88 -15.18
C LYS A 481 1.55 -14.66 -13.73
N ILE A 482 2.39 -13.98 -12.94
CA ILE A 482 2.15 -13.66 -11.53
C ILE A 482 1.82 -12.16 -11.45
N LYS A 483 0.75 -11.82 -10.73
CA LYS A 483 0.29 -10.43 -10.55
C LYS A 483 0.30 -10.09 -9.07
N GLY A 484 0.77 -8.89 -8.74
CA GLY A 484 0.75 -8.37 -7.37
C GLY A 484 2.08 -8.53 -6.64
N ARG A 485 2.50 -7.51 -5.88
CA ARG A 485 3.82 -7.51 -5.22
C ARG A 485 3.90 -8.48 -4.06
N GLU A 486 2.77 -8.61 -3.39
CA GLU A 486 2.49 -9.47 -2.25
C GLU A 486 2.61 -10.97 -2.54
N THR A 487 2.57 -11.38 -3.80
CA THR A 487 2.67 -12.80 -4.19
C THR A 487 4.07 -13.40 -4.06
N PHE A 488 5.11 -12.58 -3.93
CA PHE A 488 6.51 -13.03 -3.80
C PHE A 488 7.04 -13.02 -2.36
N GLY A 489 6.20 -12.70 -1.38
CA GLY A 489 6.62 -12.53 0.02
C GLY A 489 7.06 -11.10 0.36
N LYS A 490 7.64 -10.92 1.55
CA LYS A 490 8.09 -9.59 2.01
C LYS A 490 9.44 -9.23 1.39
N ASP A 491 9.53 -8.02 0.85
CA ASP A 491 10.78 -7.39 0.44
C ASP A 491 11.87 -7.58 1.51
N GLU A 492 12.89 -8.36 1.15
CA GLU A 492 14.11 -8.53 1.93
C GLU A 492 15.30 -8.26 1.02
N TRP A 493 16.20 -7.40 1.46
CA TRP A 493 17.45 -7.13 0.75
C TRP A 493 18.57 -7.99 1.31
N ILE A 494 19.29 -8.69 0.43
CA ILE A 494 20.40 -9.57 0.81
C ILE A 494 21.71 -9.17 0.12
N THR A 495 22.82 -9.53 0.73
CA THR A 495 24.14 -9.47 0.09
C THR A 495 24.30 -10.62 -0.90
N ASP A 496 25.06 -10.39 -1.97
CA ASP A 496 25.46 -11.46 -2.89
C ASP A 496 26.76 -12.10 -2.41
N SER A 497 26.72 -13.41 -2.11
CA SER A 497 27.85 -14.19 -1.59
C SER A 497 28.97 -14.44 -2.63
N ARG A 498 28.67 -14.27 -3.93
CA ARG A 498 29.64 -14.36 -5.03
C ARG A 498 30.56 -13.15 -5.09
N MET A 499 30.32 -12.13 -4.27
CA MET A 499 31.17 -10.95 -4.12
C MET A 499 31.53 -10.73 -2.66
N ASP A 500 32.70 -10.15 -2.39
CA ASP A 500 33.07 -9.77 -1.03
C ASP A 500 32.12 -8.68 -0.48
N GLU A 501 31.71 -8.81 0.77
CA GLU A 501 30.78 -7.87 1.43
C GLU A 501 31.31 -6.44 1.42
N LYS A 502 32.64 -6.24 1.46
CA LYS A 502 33.24 -4.89 1.40
C LYS A 502 32.94 -4.15 0.10
N TYR A 503 32.50 -4.84 -0.96
CA TYR A 503 32.13 -4.25 -2.24
C TYR A 503 30.62 -3.96 -2.36
N GLN A 504 29.87 -4.14 -1.27
CA GLN A 504 28.43 -3.91 -1.18
C GLN A 504 28.17 -2.96 -0.02
N LEU A 505 27.16 -2.09 -0.13
CA LEU A 505 26.74 -1.28 1.01
C LEU A 505 25.98 -2.15 2.01
N PRO A 506 26.27 -2.06 3.31
CA PRO A 506 25.56 -2.84 4.31
C PRO A 506 24.11 -2.37 4.41
N LYS A 507 23.21 -3.28 4.74
CA LYS A 507 21.79 -2.95 4.93
C LYS A 507 21.57 -1.88 6.02
N GLY A 508 22.37 -1.91 7.09
CA GLY A 508 22.27 -0.96 8.20
C GLY A 508 22.50 0.51 7.80
N PHE A 509 23.22 0.76 6.70
CA PHE A 509 23.34 2.10 6.11
C PHE A 509 21.96 2.67 5.74
N TYR A 510 21.15 1.90 5.03
CA TYR A 510 19.81 2.32 4.60
C TYR A 510 18.84 2.42 5.77
N ASP A 511 18.97 1.55 6.77
CA ASP A 511 18.16 1.60 7.99
C ASP A 511 18.43 2.89 8.81
N ARG A 512 19.67 3.42 8.75
CA ARG A 512 20.07 4.70 9.37
C ARG A 512 19.57 5.91 8.58
N TRP A 513 19.81 5.93 7.27
CA TRP A 513 19.50 7.07 6.40
C TRP A 513 18.09 6.97 5.81
N LYS A 514 17.05 7.15 6.64
CA LYS A 514 15.64 6.85 6.31
C LYS A 514 15.04 7.55 5.08
N ARG A 515 15.61 8.66 4.64
CA ARG A 515 15.19 9.36 3.40
C ARG A 515 15.78 8.73 2.13
N LEU A 516 16.75 7.84 2.28
CA LEU A 516 17.38 7.08 1.20
C LEU A 516 16.77 5.68 1.13
N ASP A 517 16.03 5.44 0.06
CA ASP A 517 15.54 4.13 -0.28
C ASP A 517 16.63 3.21 -0.81
N PHE A 518 16.35 1.91 -0.72
CA PHE A 518 16.97 0.91 -1.58
C PHE A 518 16.48 1.10 -3.02
N GLY A 519 17.15 1.98 -3.77
CA GLY A 519 16.84 2.30 -5.15
C GLY A 519 17.27 1.18 -6.10
N HIS A 520 16.31 0.57 -6.79
CA HIS A 520 16.60 -0.44 -7.80
C HIS A 520 17.15 0.22 -9.08
N LEU A 521 18.19 -0.37 -9.68
CA LEU A 521 18.55 -0.04 -11.07
C LEU A 521 17.77 -0.91 -12.07
N VAL A 522 17.73 -2.21 -11.82
CA VAL A 522 16.82 -3.14 -12.49
C VAL A 522 15.57 -3.26 -11.64
N ARG A 523 14.48 -2.70 -12.14
CA ARG A 523 13.20 -2.74 -11.44
C ARG A 523 12.68 -4.17 -11.43
N ARG A 524 12.18 -4.58 -10.28
CA ARG A 524 11.50 -5.85 -10.07
C ARG A 524 10.46 -6.16 -11.15
N ASP A 525 9.57 -5.21 -11.43
CA ASP A 525 8.51 -5.40 -12.42
C ASP A 525 9.10 -5.67 -13.83
N ASP A 526 10.20 -5.01 -14.21
CA ASP A 526 10.87 -5.24 -15.49
C ASP A 526 11.45 -6.68 -15.58
N ASN A 527 11.84 -7.24 -14.44
CA ASN A 527 12.49 -8.55 -14.34
C ASN A 527 11.51 -9.72 -14.12
N CYS A 528 10.28 -9.46 -13.67
CA CYS A 528 9.27 -10.48 -13.34
C CYS A 528 8.58 -11.06 -14.60
N TRP A 529 9.31 -11.80 -15.43
CA TRP A 529 8.79 -12.52 -16.59
C TRP A 529 9.49 -13.88 -16.73
N GLY A 530 8.89 -14.83 -17.44
CA GLY A 530 9.49 -16.15 -17.59
C GLY A 530 8.53 -17.24 -18.05
N ALA A 531 9.09 -18.39 -18.43
CA ALA A 531 8.33 -19.55 -18.88
C ALA A 531 7.59 -20.23 -17.71
N SER A 532 8.21 -20.27 -16.53
CA SER A 532 7.68 -20.91 -15.33
C SER A 532 7.40 -19.90 -14.20
N LYS A 533 6.56 -20.30 -13.22
CA LYS A 533 6.31 -19.46 -12.03
C LYS A 533 7.58 -19.32 -11.17
N THR A 534 8.35 -20.39 -11.02
CA THR A 534 9.59 -20.43 -10.26
C THR A 534 10.65 -19.50 -10.85
N GLU A 535 10.81 -19.49 -12.17
CA GLU A 535 11.70 -18.53 -12.86
C GLU A 535 11.27 -17.08 -12.58
N ILE A 536 9.97 -16.79 -12.66
CA ILE A 536 9.45 -15.44 -12.36
C ILE A 536 9.72 -15.05 -10.89
N GLU A 537 9.55 -15.99 -9.96
CA GLU A 537 9.81 -15.78 -8.53
C GLU A 537 11.28 -15.55 -8.23
N TYR A 538 12.18 -16.36 -8.78
CA TYR A 538 13.61 -16.17 -8.61
C TYR A 538 14.11 -14.93 -9.34
N ALA A 539 13.58 -14.61 -10.52
CA ALA A 539 13.86 -13.35 -11.19
C ALA A 539 13.40 -12.13 -10.39
N ASN A 540 12.26 -12.24 -9.71
CA ASN A 540 11.79 -11.22 -8.77
C ASN A 540 12.76 -11.07 -7.59
N SER A 541 13.10 -12.18 -6.91
CA SER A 541 13.99 -12.18 -5.75
C SER A 541 15.39 -11.67 -6.10
N ASP A 542 15.92 -12.04 -7.27
CA ASP A 542 17.23 -11.62 -7.76
C ASP A 542 17.38 -10.09 -7.72
N THR A 543 16.32 -9.31 -8.04
CA THR A 543 16.41 -7.84 -8.04
C THR A 543 16.65 -7.22 -6.66
N PHE A 544 16.44 -7.98 -5.58
CA PHE A 544 16.64 -7.55 -4.19
C PHE A 544 18.05 -7.84 -3.63
N HIS A 545 18.99 -8.22 -4.49
CA HIS A 545 20.39 -8.22 -4.08
C HIS A 545 20.92 -6.79 -3.99
N LEU A 546 21.71 -6.50 -2.96
CA LEU A 546 22.34 -5.19 -2.77
C LEU A 546 23.26 -4.78 -3.93
N THR A 547 23.68 -5.74 -4.76
CA THR A 547 24.42 -5.49 -6.01
C THR A 547 23.59 -4.86 -7.13
N ASN A 548 22.26 -4.75 -6.97
CA ASN A 548 21.34 -4.03 -7.86
C ASN A 548 20.84 -2.71 -7.22
N CYS A 549 21.39 -2.34 -6.06
CA CYS A 549 20.89 -1.25 -5.22
C CYS A 549 21.80 -0.02 -5.26
N THR A 550 21.20 1.17 -5.32
CA THR A 550 21.86 2.45 -5.07
C THR A 550 21.05 3.30 -4.08
N PRO A 551 21.67 4.17 -3.25
CA PRO A 551 20.92 5.08 -2.39
C PRO A 551 20.22 6.15 -3.21
N GLN A 552 18.89 6.12 -3.20
CA GLN A 552 18.04 7.07 -3.91
C GLN A 552 17.10 7.75 -2.93
N HIS A 553 16.98 9.07 -3.00
CA HIS A 553 16.04 9.82 -2.18
C HIS A 553 14.61 9.37 -2.49
N GLU A 554 13.77 9.19 -1.48
CA GLU A 554 12.40 8.67 -1.66
C GLU A 554 11.55 9.50 -2.63
N ALA A 555 11.71 10.84 -2.60
CA ALA A 555 11.03 11.77 -3.51
C ALA A 555 11.58 11.76 -4.95
N PHE A 556 12.72 11.10 -5.21
CA PHE A 556 13.25 10.87 -6.55
C PHE A 556 12.89 9.45 -7.05
N ASN A 557 12.99 8.46 -6.17
CA ASN A 557 12.80 7.03 -6.47
C ASN A 557 11.33 6.65 -6.68
N ARG A 558 10.39 7.20 -5.89
CA ARG A 558 9.00 6.71 -5.82
C ARG A 558 8.07 7.52 -6.73
N ASP A 559 7.31 6.86 -7.61
CA ASP A 559 6.14 7.41 -8.30
C ASP A 559 4.87 6.65 -7.87
N LYS A 560 4.55 6.81 -6.59
CA LYS A 560 3.47 6.11 -5.88
C LYS A 560 3.30 6.72 -4.49
N PHE A 561 2.09 6.62 -3.91
CA PHE A 561 1.78 7.13 -2.57
C PHE A 561 2.03 8.64 -2.40
N GLY A 562 1.61 9.47 -3.36
CA GLY A 562 1.79 10.93 -3.32
C GLY A 562 3.20 11.42 -3.68
N PHE A 563 4.16 10.51 -3.84
CA PHE A 563 5.45 10.85 -4.45
C PHE A 563 5.34 10.84 -5.97
N HIS A 564 5.94 11.83 -6.60
CA HIS A 564 6.01 12.00 -8.05
C HIS A 564 7.48 12.04 -8.51
N GLY A 565 8.28 11.12 -7.99
CA GLY A 565 9.72 11.09 -8.23
C GLY A 565 10.07 10.80 -9.68
N LEU A 566 11.05 11.55 -10.18
CA LEU A 566 11.46 11.54 -11.58
C LEU A 566 11.87 10.14 -12.07
N TRP A 567 12.58 9.38 -11.23
CA TRP A 567 13.01 8.01 -11.55
C TRP A 567 11.82 7.06 -11.67
N GLY A 568 10.94 7.06 -10.67
CA GLY A 568 9.74 6.22 -10.66
C GLY A 568 8.80 6.52 -11.83
N ARG A 569 8.63 7.82 -12.17
CA ARG A 569 7.80 8.25 -13.31
C ARG A 569 8.37 7.73 -14.62
N LEU A 570 9.68 7.83 -14.83
CA LEU A 570 10.36 7.32 -16.04
C LEU A 570 10.12 5.82 -16.20
N GLU A 571 10.30 5.04 -15.13
CA GLU A 571 10.09 3.58 -15.16
C GLU A 571 8.62 3.20 -15.41
N ASN A 572 7.69 3.88 -14.73
CA ASN A 572 6.27 3.67 -14.94
C ASN A 572 5.87 4.03 -16.39
N HIS A 573 6.44 5.08 -16.96
CA HIS A 573 6.19 5.47 -18.34
C HIS A 573 6.69 4.42 -19.35
N ILE A 574 7.93 3.92 -19.19
CA ILE A 574 8.50 2.85 -20.03
C ILE A 574 7.60 1.62 -20.00
N SER A 575 7.21 1.16 -18.80
CA SER A 575 6.40 -0.05 -18.63
C SER A 575 5.01 0.05 -19.26
N ARG A 576 4.33 1.21 -19.12
CA ARG A 576 3.01 1.46 -19.69
C ARG A 576 3.04 1.38 -21.21
N HIS A 577 4.05 2.01 -21.83
CA HIS A 577 4.20 2.00 -23.29
C HIS A 577 4.52 0.60 -23.82
N ALA A 578 5.51 -0.07 -23.23
CA ALA A 578 5.88 -1.44 -23.61
C ALA A 578 4.71 -2.43 -23.49
N SER A 579 3.84 -2.23 -22.50
CA SER A 579 2.64 -3.05 -22.29
C SER A 579 1.52 -2.76 -23.29
N SER A 580 1.45 -1.55 -23.84
CA SER A 580 0.39 -1.11 -24.76
C SER A 580 0.64 -1.48 -26.22
N ASP A 581 1.90 -1.51 -26.69
CA ASP A 581 2.26 -1.86 -28.06
C ASP A 581 2.96 -3.22 -28.10
N ARG A 582 2.31 -4.22 -28.72
CA ARG A 582 2.87 -5.57 -28.87
C ARG A 582 4.17 -5.61 -29.67
N THR A 583 4.42 -4.61 -30.53
CA THR A 583 5.67 -4.49 -31.29
C THR A 583 6.83 -4.00 -30.43
N LEU A 584 6.56 -3.48 -29.22
CA LEU A 584 7.52 -2.95 -28.23
C LEU A 584 7.53 -3.74 -26.92
N ALA A 585 6.87 -4.90 -26.89
CA ALA A 585 6.74 -5.70 -25.68
C ALA A 585 8.10 -6.21 -25.15
N ARG A 586 9.15 -6.23 -25.98
CA ARG A 586 10.48 -6.72 -25.59
C ARG A 586 11.47 -5.56 -25.66
N LEU A 587 12.13 -5.26 -24.54
CA LEU A 587 13.12 -4.17 -24.44
C LEU A 587 14.43 -4.69 -23.83
N SER A 588 15.53 -4.03 -24.19
CA SER A 588 16.78 -4.10 -23.43
C SER A 588 17.01 -2.76 -22.73
N ILE A 589 17.29 -2.78 -21.43
CA ILE A 589 17.43 -1.59 -20.61
C ILE A 589 18.80 -1.60 -19.94
N PHE A 590 19.56 -0.52 -20.09
CA PHE A 590 20.82 -0.29 -19.41
C PHE A 590 20.64 0.84 -18.40
N ALA A 591 21.20 0.72 -17.19
CA ALA A 591 21.09 1.76 -16.18
C ALA A 591 22.31 1.79 -15.26
N GLY A 592 22.57 2.97 -14.69
CA GLY A 592 23.65 3.17 -13.73
C GLY A 592 23.64 4.57 -13.09
N PRO A 593 24.39 4.76 -12.01
CA PRO A 593 24.68 6.08 -11.46
C PRO A 593 25.74 6.81 -12.29
N ILE A 594 25.77 8.13 -12.15
CA ILE A 594 26.86 8.99 -12.61
C ILE A 594 27.70 9.35 -11.40
N PHE A 595 28.88 8.72 -11.28
CA PHE A 595 29.79 8.96 -10.16
C PHE A 595 30.63 10.21 -10.40
N THR A 596 30.64 11.11 -9.41
CA THR A 596 31.40 12.35 -9.47
C THR A 596 32.11 12.64 -8.15
N MET A 597 33.10 13.54 -8.19
CA MET A 597 33.74 14.05 -6.96
C MET A 597 32.81 14.97 -6.14
N ARG A 598 31.65 15.34 -6.67
CA ARG A 598 30.64 16.20 -6.01
C ARG A 598 29.54 15.39 -5.34
N ASP A 599 29.62 14.06 -5.39
CA ASP A 599 28.63 13.19 -4.78
C ASP A 599 28.54 13.43 -3.28
N LEU A 600 27.33 13.32 -2.73
CA LEU A 600 27.05 13.63 -1.34
C LEU A 600 27.78 12.64 -0.44
N LYS A 601 28.75 13.13 0.33
CA LYS A 601 29.50 12.33 1.31
C LYS A 601 28.67 12.21 2.59
N LEU A 602 28.33 10.97 2.95
CA LEU A 602 27.72 10.61 4.22
C LEU A 602 28.72 9.78 5.02
N GLU A 603 28.88 10.12 6.30
CA GLU A 603 29.72 9.36 7.22
C GLU A 603 28.83 8.42 8.03
N ASP A 604 29.08 7.12 7.90
CA ASP A 604 28.31 6.07 8.55
C ASP A 604 29.24 5.21 9.42
N GLU A 605 28.75 4.77 10.58
CA GLU A 605 29.55 3.97 11.52
C GLU A 605 29.85 2.56 11.00
N GLU A 606 28.92 1.96 10.26
CA GLU A 606 29.05 0.59 9.72
C GLU A 606 29.65 0.63 8.31
N ALA A 607 29.14 1.53 7.48
CA ALA A 607 29.58 1.65 6.09
C ALA A 607 30.80 2.55 5.90
N GLY A 608 31.23 3.33 6.90
CA GLY A 608 32.27 4.35 6.70
C GLY A 608 31.80 5.47 5.77
N ASN A 609 32.71 6.01 4.97
CA ASN A 609 32.35 7.05 3.99
C ASN A 609 31.55 6.45 2.82
N VAL A 610 30.32 6.91 2.64
CA VAL A 610 29.47 6.60 1.49
C VAL A 610 29.29 7.86 0.66
N TYR A 611 29.54 7.75 -0.64
CA TYR A 611 29.35 8.84 -1.59
C TYR A 611 28.08 8.54 -2.39
N VAL A 612 26.99 9.25 -2.09
CA VAL A 612 25.68 9.07 -2.72
C VAL A 612 25.66 9.80 -4.07
N PRO A 613 25.42 9.10 -5.21
CA PRO A 613 25.39 9.71 -6.52
C PRO A 613 24.31 10.79 -6.64
N LEU A 614 24.59 11.91 -7.31
CA LEU A 614 23.59 12.95 -7.52
C LEU A 614 22.73 12.73 -8.76
N SER A 615 23.17 11.88 -9.69
CA SER A 615 22.48 11.65 -10.96
C SER A 615 22.58 10.20 -11.40
N TYR A 616 21.62 9.79 -12.22
CA TYR A 616 21.49 8.45 -12.79
C TYR A 616 21.25 8.56 -14.29
N TRP A 617 21.56 7.49 -15.00
CA TRP A 617 21.31 7.37 -16.42
C TRP A 617 20.54 6.08 -16.70
N LYS A 618 19.71 6.10 -17.76
CA LYS A 618 18.99 4.94 -18.26
C LYS A 618 18.95 4.98 -19.78
N VAL A 619 19.25 3.87 -20.44
CA VAL A 619 19.13 3.69 -21.89
C VAL A 619 18.13 2.59 -22.17
N VAL A 620 17.11 2.87 -22.97
CA VAL A 620 16.11 1.90 -23.41
C VAL A 620 16.35 1.58 -24.88
N VAL A 621 16.54 0.30 -25.19
CA VAL A 621 16.68 -0.20 -26.56
C VAL A 621 15.44 -0.99 -26.93
N ALA A 622 14.76 -0.53 -27.97
CA ALA A 622 13.50 -1.09 -28.44
C ALA A 622 13.61 -1.51 -29.92
N PRO A 623 12.96 -2.61 -30.33
CA PRO A 623 12.86 -2.97 -31.74
C PRO A 623 11.91 -2.01 -32.46
N THR A 624 12.16 -1.76 -33.73
CA THR A 624 11.27 -1.01 -34.62
C THR A 624 10.42 -1.96 -35.46
N ARG A 625 9.31 -1.45 -36.02
CA ARG A 625 8.47 -2.21 -36.96
C ARG A 625 9.18 -2.57 -38.25
N SER A 626 10.21 -1.83 -38.65
CA SER A 626 11.05 -2.12 -39.82
C SER A 626 12.10 -3.21 -39.55
N GLY A 627 12.21 -3.72 -38.33
CA GLY A 627 13.15 -4.78 -37.96
C GLY A 627 14.52 -4.29 -37.48
N SER A 628 14.72 -2.98 -37.32
CA SER A 628 15.92 -2.40 -36.69
C SER A 628 15.73 -2.18 -35.18
N ILE A 629 16.69 -1.56 -34.51
CA ILE A 629 16.57 -1.11 -33.11
C ILE A 629 16.65 0.42 -33.03
N ARG A 630 16.08 0.99 -31.96
CA ARG A 630 16.27 2.39 -31.53
C ARG A 630 16.69 2.42 -30.06
N ALA A 631 17.58 3.34 -29.72
CA ALA A 631 18.08 3.57 -28.38
C ALA A 631 17.68 4.97 -27.88
N PHE A 632 17.15 5.03 -26.66
CA PHE A 632 16.68 6.25 -26.01
C PHE A 632 17.47 6.43 -24.71
N GLY A 633 18.31 7.47 -24.63
CA GLY A 633 19.09 7.77 -23.44
C GLY A 633 18.42 8.84 -22.57
N PHE A 634 18.52 8.66 -21.26
CA PHE A 634 17.99 9.57 -20.24
C PHE A 634 19.02 9.80 -19.14
N VAL A 635 19.08 11.03 -18.63
CA VAL A 635 19.83 11.39 -17.42
C VAL A 635 18.91 12.14 -16.46
N THR A 636 18.78 11.63 -15.25
CA THR A 636 17.95 12.22 -14.19
C THR A 636 18.80 12.56 -12.97
N SER A 637 18.36 13.53 -12.18
CA SER A 637 19.09 14.05 -11.03
C SER A 637 18.23 13.99 -9.79
N GLN A 638 18.84 13.56 -8.67
CA GLN A 638 18.26 13.63 -7.33
C GLN A 638 18.88 14.74 -6.47
N LYS A 639 19.62 15.66 -7.10
CA LYS A 639 20.40 16.70 -6.42
C LYS A 639 19.54 17.65 -5.60
N GLN A 640 18.36 18.02 -6.10
CA GLN A 640 17.47 18.97 -5.41
C GLN A 640 16.88 18.33 -4.15
N GLU A 641 16.49 17.07 -4.25
CA GLU A 641 15.90 16.28 -3.17
C GLU A 641 16.89 15.98 -2.04
N LEU A 642 18.18 15.93 -2.39
CA LEU A 642 19.28 15.79 -1.43
C LEU A 642 19.74 17.12 -0.79
N ALA A 643 19.27 18.28 -1.29
CA ALA A 643 19.56 19.57 -0.69
C ALA A 643 18.47 19.93 0.33
N ASP A 644 18.82 20.04 1.61
CA ASP A 644 17.90 20.18 2.76
C ASP A 644 17.05 21.48 2.80
N ASP A 645 17.00 22.29 1.73
CA ASP A 645 16.38 23.63 1.74
C ASP A 645 15.75 24.09 0.41
N SER A 646 15.48 23.20 -0.57
CA SER A 646 14.79 23.64 -1.80
C SER A 646 13.28 23.38 -1.73
N PRO A 647 12.42 24.39 -1.90
CA PRO A 647 11.01 24.15 -2.21
C PRO A 647 10.94 23.35 -3.51
N PHE A 648 10.01 22.39 -3.54
CA PHE A 648 9.69 21.60 -4.71
C PHE A 648 9.40 22.55 -5.89
N GLU A 649 10.29 22.58 -6.89
CA GLU A 649 9.89 23.16 -8.17
C GLU A 649 8.85 22.22 -8.78
N GLU A 650 7.67 22.77 -9.03
CA GLU A 650 6.58 22.14 -9.75
C GLU A 650 7.10 21.77 -11.15
N PHE A 651 7.39 20.49 -11.36
CA PHE A 651 7.80 19.97 -12.67
C PHE A 651 6.59 19.97 -13.62
N SER A 652 6.79 20.47 -14.84
CA SER A 652 5.75 20.59 -15.87
C SER A 652 5.13 19.23 -16.24
N PRO A 653 3.81 19.14 -16.49
CA PRO A 653 3.12 17.88 -16.82
C PRO A 653 3.41 17.28 -18.21
N GLU A 654 4.40 17.77 -18.97
CA GLU A 654 4.56 17.44 -20.39
C GLU A 654 5.99 16.96 -20.73
N GLY A 655 6.17 15.64 -20.92
CA GLY A 655 7.36 15.02 -21.55
C GLY A 655 8.54 14.67 -20.63
N PHE A 656 9.42 13.75 -21.08
CA PHE A 656 10.76 13.48 -20.51
C PHE A 656 11.86 14.10 -21.39
N GLU A 657 11.52 15.14 -22.15
CA GLU A 657 12.38 15.70 -23.19
C GLU A 657 13.60 16.42 -22.59
N ASP A 658 13.41 17.06 -21.44
CA ASP A 658 14.46 17.75 -20.69
C ASP A 658 15.47 16.76 -20.06
N GLU A 659 15.05 15.51 -19.84
CA GLU A 659 15.91 14.43 -19.32
C GLU A 659 16.58 13.60 -20.42
N GLN A 660 16.22 13.77 -21.70
CA GLN A 660 16.84 13.00 -22.78
C GLN A 660 18.31 13.39 -22.98
N ALA A 661 19.15 12.37 -23.15
CA ALA A 661 20.57 12.52 -23.41
C ALA A 661 21.02 11.57 -24.51
N THR A 662 21.98 12.03 -25.33
CA THR A 662 22.66 11.13 -26.26
C THR A 662 23.45 10.06 -25.51
N LEU A 663 23.60 8.88 -26.09
CA LEU A 663 24.48 7.84 -25.58
C LEU A 663 25.92 8.36 -25.45
N ALA A 664 26.35 9.24 -26.36
CA ALA A 664 27.66 9.89 -26.31
C ALA A 664 27.82 10.80 -25.07
N GLU A 665 26.77 11.50 -24.64
CA GLU A 665 26.79 12.29 -23.39
C GLU A 665 26.90 11.39 -22.16
N ILE A 666 26.20 10.25 -22.16
CA ILE A 666 26.32 9.25 -21.09
C ILE A 666 27.74 8.67 -21.06
N GLU A 667 28.35 8.36 -22.21
CA GLU A 667 29.76 7.91 -22.29
C GLU A 667 30.73 8.98 -21.76
N ARG A 668 30.48 10.27 -22.04
CA ARG A 668 31.33 11.37 -21.53
C ARG A 668 31.28 11.51 -20.01
N ARG A 669 30.12 11.22 -19.40
CA ARG A 669 29.89 11.39 -17.96
C ARG A 669 30.17 10.13 -17.15
N THR A 670 30.44 9.00 -17.80
CA THR A 670 30.60 7.70 -17.14
C THR A 670 31.78 6.94 -17.71
N VAL A 671 32.11 5.82 -17.08
CA VAL A 671 33.09 4.85 -17.57
C VAL A 671 32.47 3.84 -18.55
N VAL A 672 31.17 3.95 -18.83
CA VAL A 672 30.44 3.00 -19.67
C VAL A 672 30.66 3.37 -21.14
N ARG A 673 30.79 2.35 -22.00
CA ARG A 673 30.92 2.48 -23.45
C ARG A 673 29.88 1.63 -24.15
N PHE A 674 29.11 2.27 -25.02
CA PHE A 674 28.12 1.64 -25.87
C PHE A 674 28.77 1.29 -27.22
N SER A 675 28.29 0.19 -27.81
CA SER A 675 28.77 -0.24 -29.11
C SER A 675 28.44 0.76 -30.22
N ALA A 676 29.13 0.64 -31.35
CA ALA A 676 28.82 1.42 -32.54
C ALA A 676 27.36 1.20 -32.99
N THR A 677 26.86 -0.03 -32.86
CA THR A 677 25.47 -0.40 -33.18
C THR A 677 24.46 0.38 -32.33
N LEU A 678 24.66 0.44 -31.01
CA LEU A 678 23.77 1.17 -30.11
C LEU A 678 23.84 2.68 -30.34
N LYS A 679 25.03 3.23 -30.61
CA LYS A 679 25.21 4.65 -30.93
C LYS A 679 24.58 5.05 -32.26
N ALA A 680 24.63 4.17 -33.26
CA ALA A 680 23.93 4.40 -34.53
C ALA A 680 22.40 4.33 -34.38
N ALA A 681 21.91 3.66 -33.34
CA ALA A 681 20.49 3.56 -33.01
C ALA A 681 19.97 4.70 -32.11
N ASP A 682 20.86 5.58 -31.63
CA ASP A 682 20.52 6.70 -30.73
C ASP A 682 19.63 7.72 -31.45
N VAL A 683 18.41 7.90 -30.94
CA VAL A 683 17.42 8.79 -31.53
C VAL A 683 17.79 10.27 -31.43
N MET A 684 18.72 10.63 -30.53
CA MET A 684 19.15 12.02 -30.32
C MET A 684 20.38 12.39 -31.17
N ASN A 685 21.03 11.42 -31.81
CA ASN A 685 22.22 11.66 -32.63
C ASN A 685 21.90 12.44 -33.93
N ASP A 686 20.64 12.41 -34.39
CA ASP A 686 20.16 13.14 -35.57
C ASP A 686 19.87 14.65 -35.29
N ARG A 687 19.93 15.13 -34.04
CA ARG A 687 19.60 16.53 -33.68
C ARG A 687 20.63 17.59 -34.07
N PHE A 688 21.79 17.23 -34.65
CA PHE A 688 22.81 18.20 -35.08
C PHE A 688 22.64 18.74 -36.52
N VAL A 689 21.53 18.43 -37.21
CA VAL A 689 21.27 18.97 -38.55
C VAL A 689 19.96 19.77 -38.58
N GLN A 690 20.14 21.10 -38.57
CA GLN A 690 19.21 22.20 -38.89
C GLN A 690 18.26 22.69 -37.78
N GLU A 691 18.69 23.78 -37.12
CA GLU A 691 17.83 24.87 -36.67
C GLU A 691 17.19 25.54 -37.88
N GLU A 692 15.90 25.31 -38.13
CA GLU A 692 14.94 26.29 -38.64
C GLU A 692 13.55 25.65 -38.75
N GLU A 693 12.54 26.37 -38.25
CA GLU A 693 11.10 26.07 -38.20
C GLU A 693 10.62 25.06 -37.13
N LEU A 694 10.27 25.58 -35.94
CA LEU A 694 9.47 24.86 -34.94
C LEU A 694 8.09 25.52 -34.80
N MET A 695 7.03 24.76 -35.09
CA MET A 695 5.71 24.96 -34.48
C MET A 695 5.63 24.10 -33.21
N PRO A 696 4.84 24.49 -32.20
CA PRO A 696 4.76 23.75 -30.94
C PRO A 696 4.06 22.40 -31.12
N LEU A 697 4.73 21.32 -30.73
CA LEU A 697 4.23 19.95 -30.73
C LEU A 697 3.51 19.68 -29.40
N SER A 698 2.24 19.27 -29.45
CA SER A 698 1.37 19.15 -28.27
C SER A 698 1.01 17.70 -27.88
N SER A 699 1.68 16.68 -28.45
CA SER A 699 1.51 15.28 -28.00
C SER A 699 2.63 14.31 -28.42
N PHE A 700 2.83 13.25 -27.61
CA PHE A 700 3.85 12.20 -27.77
C PHE A 700 3.72 11.33 -29.04
N GLU A 701 2.57 11.34 -29.73
CA GLU A 701 2.42 10.58 -31.00
C GLU A 701 3.36 11.11 -32.10
N ASP A 702 3.72 12.40 -32.04
CA ASP A 702 4.58 13.05 -33.04
C ASP A 702 6.07 12.70 -32.85
N VAL A 703 6.52 12.56 -31.60
CA VAL A 703 7.90 12.17 -31.22
C VAL A 703 8.16 10.69 -31.55
N TRP A 704 7.16 9.81 -31.33
CA TRP A 704 7.30 8.37 -31.60
C TRP A 704 7.28 8.03 -33.10
N MET A 705 6.53 8.80 -33.90
CA MET A 705 6.38 8.59 -35.34
C MET A 705 7.47 9.25 -36.20
N GLY A 706 8.40 9.99 -35.59
CA GLY A 706 9.46 10.71 -36.32
C GLY A 706 8.90 11.77 -37.29
N LYS A 707 7.75 12.37 -36.95
CA LYS A 707 7.24 13.52 -37.71
C LYS A 707 7.86 14.79 -37.14
N LYS A 708 8.43 15.60 -38.03
CA LYS A 708 8.88 16.97 -37.74
C LYS A 708 7.68 17.86 -37.51
#